data_AF-A0AAE9ES52-F1
#
_entry.id   AF-A0AAE9ES52-F1
#
_cell.length_a   1.000
_cell.length_b   1.000
_cell.length_c   1.000
_cell.angle_alpha   90.00
_cell.angle_beta   90.00
_cell.angle_gamma   90.00
#
_symmetry.space_group_name_H-M   'P 1'
#
loop_
_entity.id
_entity.type
_entity.pdbx_description
1 polymer ?
#
loop_
_entity_poly.entity_id
_entity_poly.type
_entity_poly.pdbx_seq_one_letter_code
_entity_poly.pdbx_strand_id
1 'polypeptide(L)'
;MRVFLFLSTLLFLSFLKICDTENGLDGLENDGKRDLDELEFMAKTKKKKNSHLGIVYNRLAILTRITNAISLQSAAIRKSVRVRDVIAEFLRSPPKHLDSLLAIDPLSLLPILEENLKASLEIQKFSDEMKELNGQREILELMNISMRYVKGQQINETKMGIFFGSLQDGSFQKTVESCDGQILDSVIQFEGNSGILNSQNVLKCLDSLNSYDTRISTVLEQFQLFIQLGEAKEGIQKFNNLLEQALEYPKIVESVIKLFEKTRKFWTLQNQKGPEIGAEISLATIEIGKIQSQEPEHSLTLGFPDSGDMAKVLGDLKSPWFLRKVARNHSVAELGKGLFGFFKFGKLMKNVEDNWEMLKTNYKEFQNNIIIFSKKMIELESFNITENDLKAAAKSSGEVFQRTWIPPDKIGELDFKNLDDILSEMGKLIEKVQLVKNLAKEIAENTEKVGIESFFEELKSGRPISILPNFHTFKDMAQRFRTLKVGQDEIRNLKLGANLRKTSLLIQKLRDSKLKSNLEKLKAYGEKFQPELVLKMMKFCKTVFSLSNFKETKTFLQIFAALNHNLLEAEQFVKDIGPQYHEEHSRKEDSNPILKLENSQEMALSLGRGMRVLRQMVKTLRYKRRLRKVLEYSEGVSDKIQRYNAFEHVKEVWRNRKVEISKLLSELEILNKYAEKVKDSSPMEMRKILDEATKVHGFSSIFGPIFEQFNGQKTFLRETKNFEKLAELELNFASQKGYLHAASLSFDELKTYFDEVFDLDHNRHHHHEIEHNHLPAILICITIFLLIILFVFIVYGFTPTGRIKYLFMDRQDGKNALLDAAREMNPTNLKKVLRKGAYINAYNRFGNTSLHLATKRGHPEIVDILIQNVISLASIVAAHGGVICEKFPEKQNFNSGFRPYLHVETGPFFVIHDGKIDLEIYKNDPDGMYSVMTETEFVHFMLGRKIKRNKSHNPIPALNDLED
;
A
#
# COMPACT_ATOMS: atom_id res chain seq x y z
N MET A 1 -31.24 17.47 -41.43
CA MET A 1 -31.22 18.91 -41.77
C MET A 1 -32.13 19.78 -40.90
N ARG A 2 -33.37 19.38 -40.54
CA ARG A 2 -34.23 20.16 -39.61
C ARG A 2 -33.81 20.12 -38.12
N VAL A 3 -33.04 19.12 -37.69
CA VAL A 3 -32.48 19.04 -36.33
C VAL A 3 -31.26 19.97 -36.15
N PHE A 4 -30.52 20.22 -37.24
CA PHE A 4 -29.34 21.10 -37.22
C PHE A 4 -29.73 22.59 -37.17
N LEU A 5 -30.85 22.95 -37.82
CA LEU A 5 -31.39 24.31 -37.76
C LEU A 5 -31.96 24.65 -36.37
N PHE A 6 -32.56 23.68 -35.67
CA PHE A 6 -33.13 23.89 -34.31
C PHE A 6 -32.04 24.06 -33.23
N LEU A 7 -30.90 23.38 -33.38
CA LEU A 7 -29.73 23.55 -32.50
C LEU A 7 -29.00 24.87 -32.74
N SER A 8 -28.96 25.36 -33.99
CA SER A 8 -28.32 26.65 -34.31
C SER A 8 -29.08 27.87 -33.78
N THR A 9 -30.43 27.84 -33.75
CA THR A 9 -31.24 28.94 -33.17
C THR A 9 -31.25 28.93 -31.65
N LEU A 10 -31.13 27.76 -31.00
CA LEU A 10 -30.98 27.68 -29.53
C LEU A 10 -29.59 28.15 -29.06
N LEU A 11 -28.53 27.91 -29.84
CA LEU A 11 -27.19 28.46 -29.58
C LEU A 11 -27.12 29.98 -29.84
N PHE A 12 -27.84 30.51 -30.83
CA PHE A 12 -27.86 31.95 -31.12
C PHE A 12 -28.69 32.76 -30.10
N LEU A 13 -29.79 32.19 -29.58
CA LEU A 13 -30.58 32.79 -28.49
C LEU A 13 -29.89 32.70 -27.12
N SER A 14 -28.95 31.78 -26.95
CA SER A 14 -28.11 31.68 -25.75
C SER A 14 -26.94 32.68 -25.78
N PHE A 15 -26.45 33.06 -26.97
CA PHE A 15 -25.39 34.05 -27.15
C PHE A 15 -25.87 35.50 -27.02
N LEU A 16 -27.10 35.80 -27.46
CA LEU A 16 -27.68 37.16 -27.36
C LEU A 16 -28.17 37.54 -25.94
N LYS A 17 -28.16 36.61 -24.99
CA LYS A 17 -28.46 36.88 -23.57
C LYS A 17 -27.24 37.19 -22.71
N ILE A 18 -26.04 37.22 -23.32
CA ILE A 18 -24.75 37.46 -22.65
C ILE A 18 -24.21 38.87 -22.96
N CYS A 19 -24.88 39.68 -23.79
CA CYS A 19 -24.38 41.00 -24.20
C CYS A 19 -25.19 42.22 -23.73
N ASP A 20 -26.11 42.08 -22.78
CA ASP A 20 -26.70 43.25 -22.13
C ASP A 20 -27.00 42.92 -20.67
N THR A 21 -26.15 43.41 -19.76
CA THR A 21 -26.52 43.84 -18.40
C THR A 21 -25.28 44.35 -17.67
N GLU A 22 -24.95 45.62 -17.89
CA GLU A 22 -24.48 46.47 -16.80
C GLU A 22 -25.60 46.47 -15.73
N ASN A 23 -25.46 45.64 -14.69
CA ASN A 23 -26.09 45.71 -13.35
C ASN A 23 -25.99 44.35 -12.66
N GLY A 24 -24.75 43.91 -12.40
CA GLY A 24 -24.47 42.70 -11.65
C GLY A 24 -24.50 42.98 -10.14
N LEU A 25 -25.66 42.73 -9.50
CA LEU A 25 -25.82 42.36 -8.07
C LEU A 25 -27.27 41.98 -7.72
N ASP A 26 -28.27 42.40 -8.52
CA ASP A 26 -29.70 42.19 -8.18
C ASP A 26 -30.27 40.82 -8.62
N GLY A 27 -29.58 40.11 -9.52
CA GLY A 27 -30.02 38.78 -10.01
C GLY A 27 -29.92 37.63 -9.01
N LEU A 28 -29.33 37.86 -7.82
CA LEU A 28 -29.20 36.87 -6.75
C LEU A 28 -30.18 37.12 -5.58
N GLU A 29 -31.09 38.09 -5.68
CA GLU A 29 -32.03 38.44 -4.60
C GLU A 29 -33.31 37.60 -4.55
N ASN A 30 -33.69 36.87 -5.60
CA ASN A 30 -35.00 36.20 -5.66
C ASN A 30 -35.04 34.70 -5.33
N ASP A 31 -33.89 34.01 -5.22
CA ASP A 31 -33.83 32.65 -4.65
C ASP A 31 -33.47 32.62 -3.16
N GLY A 32 -33.04 33.77 -2.59
CA GLY A 32 -32.62 33.86 -1.20
C GLY A 32 -33.77 33.95 -0.18
N LYS A 33 -35.02 34.13 -0.62
CA LYS A 33 -36.18 34.37 0.29
C LYS A 33 -37.02 33.14 0.60
N ARG A 34 -36.80 32.00 -0.05
CA ARG A 34 -37.51 30.74 0.25
C ARG A 34 -36.67 29.69 1.00
N ASP A 35 -35.36 29.86 1.09
CA ASP A 35 -34.46 28.95 1.82
C ASP A 35 -33.96 29.51 3.17
N LEU A 36 -34.43 30.69 3.59
CA LEU A 36 -34.10 31.26 4.90
C LEU A 36 -34.83 30.59 6.07
N ASP A 37 -35.86 29.79 5.79
CA ASP A 37 -36.60 28.99 6.80
C ASP A 37 -36.17 27.51 6.85
N GLU A 38 -35.29 27.04 5.94
CA GLU A 38 -34.69 25.69 6.00
C GLU A 38 -33.27 25.64 6.61
N LEU A 39 -32.77 26.77 7.14
CA LEU A 39 -31.51 26.86 7.89
C LEU A 39 -31.60 26.33 9.34
N GLU A 40 -32.57 25.46 9.61
CA GLU A 40 -32.74 24.72 10.86
C GLU A 40 -32.72 23.20 10.68
N PHE A 41 -31.80 22.64 9.88
CA PHE A 41 -31.60 21.18 9.93
C PHE A 41 -30.17 20.67 9.73
N MET A 42 -29.42 20.70 10.82
CA MET A 42 -28.53 19.60 11.27
C MET A 42 -28.67 19.47 12.80
N ALA A 43 -29.92 19.33 13.26
CA ALA A 43 -30.22 19.16 14.67
C ALA A 43 -31.48 18.32 14.93
N LYS A 44 -31.48 17.05 14.48
CA LYS A 44 -32.20 15.99 15.22
C LYS A 44 -31.44 15.58 16.49
N THR A 45 -31.02 16.59 17.26
CA THR A 45 -30.63 16.50 18.67
C THR A 45 -30.99 17.85 19.28
N LYS A 46 -31.86 17.88 20.30
CA LYS A 46 -32.19 19.05 21.14
C LYS A 46 -31.12 20.15 21.05
N LYS A 47 -31.46 21.33 20.50
CA LYS A 47 -30.59 22.53 20.41
C LYS A 47 -29.79 22.69 21.71
N LYS A 48 -28.55 22.21 21.72
CA LYS A 48 -27.63 22.37 22.86
C LYS A 48 -27.08 23.79 22.77
N LYS A 49 -27.29 24.58 23.82
CA LYS A 49 -26.71 25.93 23.96
C LYS A 49 -25.20 25.86 23.77
N ASN A 50 -24.65 26.60 22.80
CA ASN A 50 -23.20 26.67 22.58
C ASN A 50 -22.51 27.24 23.81
N SER A 51 -21.33 26.70 24.16
CA SER A 51 -20.47 27.28 25.19
C SER A 51 -19.98 28.67 24.75
N HIS A 52 -19.55 29.51 25.69
CA HIS A 52 -18.98 30.82 25.36
C HIS A 52 -17.73 30.68 24.48
N LEU A 53 -16.88 29.70 24.76
CA LEU A 53 -15.75 29.34 23.91
C LEU A 53 -16.19 28.97 22.49
N GLY A 54 -17.28 28.20 22.35
CA GLY A 54 -17.83 27.84 21.04
C GLY A 54 -18.37 29.04 20.27
N ILE A 55 -18.95 30.03 20.95
CA ILE A 55 -19.41 31.29 20.31
C ILE A 55 -18.22 32.07 19.76
N VAL A 56 -17.15 32.24 20.55
CA VAL A 56 -15.92 32.91 20.12
C VAL A 56 -15.29 32.17 18.94
N TYR A 57 -15.13 30.84 19.05
CA TYR A 57 -14.61 30.00 17.98
C TYR A 57 -15.39 30.19 16.67
N ASN A 58 -16.74 30.11 16.71
CA ASN A 58 -17.57 30.25 15.51
C ASN A 58 -17.40 31.62 14.83
N ARG A 59 -17.20 32.70 15.62
CA ARG A 59 -16.97 34.05 15.10
C ARG A 59 -15.58 34.19 14.45
N LEU A 60 -14.54 33.64 15.07
CA LEU A 60 -13.20 33.62 14.47
C LEU A 60 -13.11 32.68 13.26
N ALA A 61 -13.91 31.60 13.25
CA ALA A 61 -14.00 30.67 12.13
C ALA A 61 -14.61 31.30 10.87
N ILE A 62 -15.49 32.31 11.01
CA ILE A 62 -15.97 33.13 9.87
C ILE A 62 -14.79 33.77 9.14
N LEU A 63 -13.92 34.45 9.88
CA LEU A 63 -12.73 35.11 9.31
C LEU A 63 -11.77 34.08 8.71
N THR A 64 -11.63 32.93 9.35
CA THR A 64 -10.76 31.84 8.86
C THR A 64 -11.28 31.27 7.54
N ARG A 65 -12.59 30.99 7.42
CA ARG A 65 -13.21 30.50 6.18
C ARG A 65 -13.08 31.50 5.04
N ILE A 66 -13.35 32.78 5.30
CA ILE A 66 -13.21 33.85 4.29
C ILE A 66 -11.74 33.98 3.84
N THR A 67 -10.79 33.94 4.78
CA THR A 67 -9.35 34.00 4.46
C THR A 67 -8.91 32.81 3.62
N ASN A 68 -9.34 31.61 3.98
CA ASN A 68 -9.03 30.41 3.20
C ASN A 68 -9.69 30.44 1.81
N ALA A 69 -10.88 31.04 1.68
CA ALA A 69 -11.55 31.26 0.39
C ALA A 69 -10.78 32.25 -0.50
N ILE A 70 -10.34 33.37 0.07
CA ILE A 70 -9.47 34.35 -0.62
C ILE A 70 -8.20 33.66 -1.10
N SER A 71 -7.58 32.86 -0.24
CA SER A 71 -6.36 32.12 -0.57
C SER A 71 -6.55 31.14 -1.73
N LEU A 72 -7.63 30.34 -1.71
CA LEU A 72 -7.94 29.38 -2.78
C LEU A 72 -8.33 30.07 -4.09
N GLN A 73 -9.11 31.16 -4.04
CA GLN A 73 -9.48 31.95 -5.23
C GLN A 73 -8.24 32.61 -5.84
N SER A 74 -7.38 33.21 -5.03
CA SER A 74 -6.09 33.79 -5.44
C SER A 74 -5.20 32.73 -6.09
N ALA A 75 -5.11 31.54 -5.47
CA ALA A 75 -4.33 30.42 -6.00
C ALA A 75 -4.87 29.88 -7.33
N ALA A 76 -6.19 29.83 -7.51
CA ALA A 76 -6.82 29.45 -8.76
C ALA A 76 -6.52 30.47 -9.89
N ILE A 77 -6.60 31.77 -9.59
CA ILE A 77 -6.25 32.85 -10.54
C ILE A 77 -4.77 32.78 -10.94
N ARG A 78 -3.88 32.56 -9.96
CA ARG A 78 -2.43 32.48 -10.14
C ARG A 78 -1.95 31.12 -10.64
N LYS A 79 -2.83 30.11 -10.73
CA LYS A 79 -2.50 28.70 -11.03
C LYS A 79 -1.38 28.13 -10.15
N SER A 80 -1.33 28.54 -8.88
CA SER A 80 -0.25 28.18 -7.95
C SER A 80 -0.53 26.90 -7.15
N VAL A 81 -1.75 26.34 -7.23
CA VAL A 81 -2.16 25.12 -6.52
C VAL A 81 -2.89 24.19 -7.49
N ARG A 82 -2.63 22.88 -7.36
CA ARG A 82 -3.39 21.86 -8.11
C ARG A 82 -4.76 21.67 -7.44
N VAL A 83 -5.84 21.92 -8.18
CA VAL A 83 -7.21 21.73 -7.68
C VAL A 83 -7.47 20.30 -7.18
N ARG A 84 -6.85 19.27 -7.80
CA ARG A 84 -6.97 17.89 -7.33
C ARG A 84 -6.52 17.73 -5.87
N ASP A 85 -5.45 18.41 -5.46
CA ASP A 85 -4.94 18.35 -4.08
C ASP A 85 -5.94 19.00 -3.11
N VAL A 86 -6.57 20.11 -3.53
CA VAL A 86 -7.63 20.77 -2.75
C VAL A 86 -8.83 19.84 -2.57
N ILE A 87 -9.31 19.23 -3.66
CA ILE A 87 -10.43 18.27 -3.62
C ILE A 87 -10.08 17.06 -2.76
N ALA A 88 -8.87 16.51 -2.90
CA ALA A 88 -8.41 15.37 -2.12
C ALA A 88 -8.39 15.66 -0.61
N GLU A 89 -7.86 16.82 -0.20
CA GLU A 89 -7.90 17.26 1.20
C GLU A 89 -9.36 17.40 1.71
N PHE A 90 -10.28 17.93 0.89
CA PHE A 90 -11.69 18.07 1.26
C PHE A 90 -12.39 16.72 1.47
N LEU A 91 -12.17 15.78 0.55
CA LEU A 91 -12.72 14.42 0.65
C LEU A 91 -12.04 13.58 1.73
N ARG A 92 -11.00 14.14 2.39
CA ARG A 92 -10.13 13.45 3.34
C ARG A 92 -9.54 12.18 2.72
N SER A 93 -9.09 12.33 1.48
CA SER A 93 -8.56 11.25 0.67
C SER A 93 -7.11 11.52 0.30
N PRO A 94 -6.18 10.58 0.51
CA PRO A 94 -4.82 10.71 -0.01
C PRO A 94 -4.84 10.88 -1.54
N PRO A 95 -4.16 11.89 -2.12
CA PRO A 95 -4.25 12.21 -3.55
C PRO A 95 -3.98 11.01 -4.46
N LYS A 96 -2.98 10.19 -4.14
CA LYS A 96 -2.61 8.99 -4.91
C LYS A 96 -3.76 7.98 -5.05
N HIS A 97 -4.50 7.75 -3.96
CA HIS A 97 -5.60 6.79 -3.96
C HIS A 97 -6.84 7.37 -4.65
N LEU A 98 -7.08 8.67 -4.51
CA LEU A 98 -8.13 9.36 -5.26
C LEU A 98 -7.86 9.33 -6.77
N ASP A 99 -6.62 9.58 -7.20
CA ASP A 99 -6.24 9.52 -8.62
C ASP A 99 -6.41 8.11 -9.19
N SER A 100 -6.01 7.09 -8.42
CA SER A 100 -6.17 5.68 -8.81
C SER A 100 -7.64 5.28 -8.92
N LEU A 101 -8.48 5.79 -8.01
CA LEU A 101 -9.93 5.58 -8.06
C LEU A 101 -10.53 6.27 -9.29
N LEU A 102 -10.17 7.53 -9.59
CA LEU A 102 -10.73 8.28 -10.71
C LEU A 102 -10.25 7.81 -12.09
N ALA A 103 -9.16 7.04 -12.15
CA ALA A 103 -8.72 6.37 -13.38
C ALA A 103 -9.73 5.31 -13.87
N ILE A 104 -10.59 4.82 -12.98
CA ILE A 104 -11.65 3.87 -13.31
C ILE A 104 -12.82 4.63 -13.94
N ASP A 105 -13.30 4.19 -15.09
CA ASP A 105 -14.48 4.75 -15.76
C ASP A 105 -15.74 3.94 -15.42
N PRO A 106 -16.49 4.29 -14.36
CA PRO A 106 -17.70 3.57 -13.97
C PRO A 106 -18.82 3.67 -15.01
N LEU A 107 -18.84 4.68 -15.88
CA LEU A 107 -19.87 4.80 -16.93
C LEU A 107 -19.69 3.75 -18.01
N SER A 108 -18.45 3.39 -18.34
CA SER A 108 -18.16 2.27 -19.27
C SER A 108 -18.60 0.90 -18.72
N LEU A 109 -18.56 0.74 -17.38
CA LEU A 109 -18.86 -0.53 -16.71
C LEU A 109 -20.37 -0.78 -16.53
N LEU A 110 -21.16 0.28 -16.38
CA LEU A 110 -22.60 0.17 -16.08
C LEU A 110 -23.40 -0.63 -17.14
N PRO A 111 -23.25 -0.40 -18.46
CA PRO A 111 -23.95 -1.19 -19.47
C PRO A 111 -23.60 -2.68 -19.40
N ILE A 112 -22.32 -3.00 -19.21
CA ILE A 112 -21.82 -4.37 -19.11
C ILE A 112 -22.43 -5.05 -17.87
N LEU A 113 -22.45 -4.36 -16.73
CA LEU A 113 -23.08 -4.85 -15.51
C LEU A 113 -24.58 -5.14 -15.71
N GLU A 114 -25.30 -4.22 -16.36
CA GLU A 114 -26.73 -4.36 -16.59
C GLU A 114 -27.05 -5.58 -17.47
N GLU A 115 -26.27 -5.81 -18.52
CA GLU A 115 -26.40 -7.00 -19.36
C GLU A 115 -26.11 -8.29 -18.59
N ASN A 116 -25.06 -8.31 -17.76
CA ASN A 116 -24.70 -9.47 -16.91
C ASN A 116 -25.80 -9.79 -15.88
N LEU A 117 -26.35 -8.77 -15.22
CA LEU A 117 -27.46 -8.94 -14.28
C LEU A 117 -28.73 -9.42 -14.99
N LYS A 118 -29.01 -8.90 -16.20
CA LYS A 118 -30.14 -9.36 -17.02
C LYS A 118 -29.99 -10.83 -17.42
N ALA A 119 -28.81 -11.25 -17.87
CA ALA A 119 -28.52 -12.64 -18.19
C ALA A 119 -28.68 -13.55 -16.95
N SER A 120 -28.22 -13.11 -15.78
CA SER A 120 -28.44 -13.83 -14.53
C SER A 120 -29.92 -14.03 -14.21
N LEU A 121 -30.74 -12.99 -14.40
CA LEU A 121 -32.20 -13.06 -14.22
C LEU A 121 -32.87 -14.01 -15.23
N GLU A 122 -32.36 -14.13 -16.46
CA GLU A 122 -32.86 -15.11 -17.44
C GLU A 122 -32.60 -16.56 -16.96
N ILE A 123 -31.42 -16.85 -16.39
CA ILE A 123 -31.07 -18.19 -15.89
C ILE A 123 -31.82 -18.52 -14.60
N GLN A 124 -32.14 -17.52 -13.75
CA GLN A 124 -32.93 -17.75 -12.53
C GLN A 124 -34.28 -18.43 -12.79
N LYS A 125 -34.84 -18.28 -14.01
CA LYS A 125 -36.09 -18.96 -14.41
C LYS A 125 -35.98 -20.48 -14.46
N PHE A 126 -34.75 -21.02 -14.49
CA PHE A 126 -34.44 -22.45 -14.54
C PHE A 126 -33.87 -22.92 -13.19
N SER A 127 -34.43 -22.41 -12.08
CA SER A 127 -33.90 -22.68 -10.73
C SER A 127 -34.01 -24.14 -10.33
N ASP A 128 -35.03 -24.86 -10.83
CA ASP A 128 -35.26 -26.25 -10.47
C ASP A 128 -34.31 -27.18 -11.23
N GLU A 129 -34.10 -26.95 -12.52
CA GLU A 129 -33.06 -27.63 -13.31
C GLU A 129 -31.67 -27.38 -12.71
N MET A 130 -31.44 -26.16 -12.19
CA MET A 130 -30.18 -25.81 -11.56
C MET A 130 -29.95 -26.51 -10.21
N LYS A 131 -31.02 -26.70 -9.41
CA LYS A 131 -30.96 -27.48 -8.17
C LYS A 131 -30.68 -28.96 -8.47
N GLU A 132 -31.37 -29.53 -9.46
CA GLU A 132 -31.18 -30.90 -9.90
C GLU A 132 -29.73 -31.16 -10.36
N LEU A 133 -29.22 -30.30 -11.25
CA LEU A 133 -27.83 -30.34 -11.71
C LEU A 133 -26.82 -30.24 -10.57
N ASN A 134 -27.07 -29.38 -9.59
CA ASN A 134 -26.18 -29.24 -8.44
C ASN A 134 -26.20 -30.49 -7.54
N GLY A 135 -27.30 -31.24 -7.50
CA GLY A 135 -27.38 -32.56 -6.86
C GLY A 135 -26.56 -33.64 -7.59
N GLN A 136 -26.30 -33.46 -8.88
CA GLN A 136 -25.55 -34.39 -9.74
C GLN A 136 -24.08 -33.97 -9.96
N ARG A 137 -23.64 -32.85 -9.34
CA ARG A 137 -22.29 -32.28 -9.48
C ARG A 137 -21.18 -33.27 -9.18
N GLU A 138 -21.36 -34.13 -8.19
CA GLU A 138 -20.33 -35.06 -7.74
C GLU A 138 -19.90 -36.02 -8.85
N ILE A 139 -20.80 -36.39 -9.75
CA ILE A 139 -20.53 -37.29 -10.88
C ILE A 139 -19.64 -36.61 -11.92
N LEU A 140 -19.89 -35.33 -12.21
CA LEU A 140 -19.05 -34.54 -13.13
C LEU A 140 -17.64 -34.34 -12.57
N GLU A 141 -17.52 -34.06 -11.27
CA GLU A 141 -16.23 -33.94 -10.60
C GLU A 141 -15.48 -35.26 -10.59
N LEU A 142 -16.17 -36.35 -10.25
CA LEU A 142 -15.62 -37.70 -10.27
C LEU A 142 -15.11 -38.08 -11.65
N MET A 143 -15.88 -37.83 -12.71
CA MET A 143 -15.47 -38.12 -14.09
C MET A 143 -14.27 -37.28 -14.52
N ASN A 144 -14.23 -36.00 -14.15
CA ASN A 144 -13.09 -35.13 -14.42
C ASN A 144 -11.81 -35.59 -13.70
N ILE A 145 -11.90 -35.92 -12.41
CA ILE A 145 -10.77 -36.45 -11.62
C ILE A 145 -10.29 -37.78 -12.22
N SER A 146 -11.22 -38.68 -12.55
CA SER A 146 -10.90 -39.99 -13.12
C SER A 146 -10.18 -39.87 -14.46
N MET A 147 -10.56 -38.90 -15.31
CA MET A 147 -9.86 -38.65 -16.56
C MET A 147 -8.50 -38.00 -16.39
N ARG A 148 -8.32 -37.09 -15.42
CA ARG A 148 -6.99 -36.55 -15.08
C ARG A 148 -6.04 -37.65 -14.64
N TYR A 149 -6.53 -38.59 -13.82
CA TYR A 149 -5.76 -39.75 -13.39
C TYR A 149 -5.22 -40.56 -14.57
N VAL A 150 -6.09 -40.93 -15.52
CA VAL A 150 -5.68 -41.75 -16.67
C VAL A 150 -4.85 -40.99 -17.71
N LYS A 151 -4.99 -39.65 -17.80
CA LYS A 151 -4.21 -38.81 -18.72
C LYS A 151 -2.80 -38.48 -18.24
N GLY A 152 -2.53 -38.38 -16.93
CA GLY A 152 -1.22 -37.89 -16.46
C GLY A 152 -0.74 -38.30 -15.07
N GLN A 153 -1.54 -39.00 -14.25
CA GLN A 153 -1.17 -39.40 -12.88
C GLN A 153 -1.21 -40.92 -12.71
N GLN A 154 -0.67 -41.67 -13.67
CA GLN A 154 -0.60 -43.12 -13.52
C GLN A 154 0.42 -43.49 -12.44
N ILE A 155 0.00 -44.35 -11.51
CA ILE A 155 0.90 -44.93 -10.51
C ILE A 155 2.04 -45.66 -11.23
N ASN A 156 3.28 -45.24 -11.00
CA ASN A 156 4.45 -45.85 -11.64
C ASN A 156 4.85 -47.14 -10.91
N GLU A 157 4.38 -48.25 -11.45
CA GLU A 157 4.54 -49.59 -10.89
C GLU A 157 6.01 -50.04 -10.84
N THR A 158 6.82 -49.62 -11.80
CA THR A 158 8.26 -49.88 -11.80
C THR A 158 8.92 -49.19 -10.62
N LYS A 159 8.58 -47.92 -10.35
CA LYS A 159 9.11 -47.18 -9.20
C LYS A 159 8.63 -47.76 -7.85
N MET A 160 7.36 -48.18 -7.76
CA MET A 160 6.89 -48.90 -6.56
C MET A 160 7.61 -50.24 -6.37
N GLY A 161 7.83 -50.98 -7.45
CA GLY A 161 8.61 -52.23 -7.42
C GLY A 161 10.04 -52.01 -6.94
N ILE A 162 10.69 -50.93 -7.40
CA ILE A 162 12.03 -50.52 -6.95
C ILE A 162 12.02 -50.18 -5.47
N PHE A 163 11.06 -49.38 -4.99
CA PHE A 163 10.94 -49.04 -3.57
C PHE A 163 10.76 -50.31 -2.70
N PHE A 164 9.85 -51.20 -3.09
CA PHE A 164 9.64 -52.44 -2.35
C PHE A 164 10.83 -53.40 -2.43
N GLY A 165 11.55 -53.43 -3.56
CA GLY A 165 12.82 -54.15 -3.68
C GLY A 165 13.87 -53.61 -2.69
N SER A 166 13.94 -52.29 -2.54
CA SER A 166 14.88 -51.63 -1.61
C SER A 166 14.64 -51.97 -0.14
N LEU A 167 13.39 -52.31 0.22
CA LEU A 167 13.04 -52.79 1.56
C LEU A 167 13.49 -54.24 1.79
N GLN A 168 13.54 -55.05 0.73
CA GLN A 168 13.91 -56.47 0.81
C GLN A 168 15.41 -56.71 0.75
N ASP A 169 16.15 -55.91 -0.03
CA ASP A 169 17.60 -56.04 -0.20
C ASP A 169 18.42 -55.25 0.86
N GLY A 170 17.75 -54.49 1.72
CA GLY A 170 18.37 -53.72 2.80
C GLY A 170 18.97 -52.37 2.37
N SER A 171 18.83 -51.98 1.10
CA SER A 171 19.35 -50.70 0.59
C SER A 171 18.55 -49.50 1.11
N PHE A 172 17.26 -49.67 1.40
CA PHE A 172 16.42 -48.65 2.04
C PHE A 172 16.99 -48.26 3.42
N GLN A 173 17.27 -49.25 4.27
CA GLN A 173 17.78 -49.01 5.62
C GLN A 173 19.12 -48.27 5.59
N LYS A 174 20.00 -48.57 4.63
CA LYS A 174 21.26 -47.84 4.44
C LYS A 174 21.06 -46.39 4.00
N THR A 175 20.04 -46.14 3.17
CA THR A 175 19.75 -44.79 2.66
C THR A 175 19.15 -43.89 3.73
N VAL A 176 18.33 -44.47 4.61
CA VAL A 176 17.64 -43.76 5.70
C VAL A 176 18.50 -43.63 6.97
N GLU A 177 19.61 -44.35 7.06
CA GLU A 177 20.59 -44.15 8.12
C GLU A 177 21.30 -42.80 7.91
N SER A 178 20.98 -41.82 8.76
CA SER A 178 21.56 -40.47 8.71
C SER A 178 23.00 -40.44 9.22
N CYS A 179 23.32 -41.26 10.22
CA CYS A 179 24.66 -41.45 10.76
C CYS A 179 24.83 -42.86 11.34
N ASP A 180 26.06 -43.36 11.31
CA ASP A 180 26.46 -44.67 11.83
C ASP A 180 26.04 -44.85 13.30
N GLY A 181 25.24 -45.90 13.56
CA GLY A 181 24.72 -46.19 14.89
C GLY A 181 25.79 -46.42 15.97
N GLN A 182 26.96 -46.96 15.63
CA GLN A 182 28.07 -47.19 16.57
C GLN A 182 28.73 -45.89 16.99
N ILE A 183 28.84 -44.93 16.06
CA ILE A 183 29.34 -43.58 16.36
C ILE A 183 28.35 -42.86 17.27
N LEU A 184 27.04 -42.95 17.00
CA LEU A 184 26.01 -42.39 17.87
C LEU A 184 26.08 -42.98 19.28
N ASP A 185 26.22 -44.31 19.42
CA ASP A 185 26.38 -44.95 20.73
C ASP A 185 27.61 -44.44 21.49
N SER A 186 28.73 -44.33 20.78
CA SER A 186 30.00 -43.86 21.36
C SER A 186 29.92 -42.41 21.83
N VAL A 187 29.18 -41.54 21.12
CA VAL A 187 28.94 -40.15 21.52
C VAL A 187 27.99 -40.07 22.72
N ILE A 188 26.91 -40.85 22.72
CA ILE A 188 25.88 -40.85 23.78
C ILE A 188 26.43 -41.39 25.11
N GLN A 189 27.33 -42.38 25.06
CA GLN A 189 27.94 -43.04 26.23
C GLN A 189 29.27 -42.40 26.66
N PHE A 190 29.64 -41.26 26.08
CA PHE A 190 30.93 -40.64 26.36
C PHE A 190 30.99 -40.07 27.79
N GLU A 191 31.80 -40.70 28.65
CA GLU A 191 32.08 -40.27 30.04
C GLU A 191 33.48 -39.67 30.21
N GLY A 192 34.25 -39.49 29.13
CA GLY A 192 35.52 -38.78 29.17
C GLY A 192 36.80 -39.54 28.83
N ASN A 193 36.69 -40.80 28.45
CA ASN A 193 37.86 -41.60 28.10
C ASN A 193 38.14 -41.48 26.58
N SER A 194 39.26 -40.85 26.21
CA SER A 194 39.63 -40.51 24.82
C SER A 194 39.93 -41.73 23.92
N GLY A 195 40.02 -42.94 24.49
CA GLY A 195 40.38 -44.16 23.76
C GLY A 195 39.28 -44.77 22.89
N ILE A 196 38.00 -44.40 23.09
CA ILE A 196 36.86 -45.00 22.37
C ILE A 196 36.27 -44.05 21.32
N LEU A 197 36.28 -42.73 21.57
CA LEU A 197 35.70 -41.71 20.68
C LEU A 197 36.74 -40.65 20.36
N ASN A 198 36.96 -40.38 19.08
CA ASN A 198 37.84 -39.32 18.58
C ASN A 198 37.06 -38.30 17.73
N SER A 199 37.65 -37.14 17.50
CA SER A 199 37.04 -36.06 16.70
C SER A 199 36.68 -36.52 15.29
N GLN A 200 37.52 -37.35 14.65
CA GLN A 200 37.28 -37.85 13.29
C GLN A 200 35.98 -38.64 13.15
N ASN A 201 35.64 -39.48 14.14
CA ASN A 201 34.39 -40.25 14.13
C ASN A 201 33.16 -39.31 14.20
N VAL A 202 33.21 -38.29 15.07
CA VAL A 202 32.12 -37.32 15.21
C VAL A 202 31.98 -36.46 13.95
N LEU A 203 33.09 -36.00 13.37
CA LEU A 203 33.09 -35.22 12.12
C LEU A 203 32.52 -36.03 10.95
N LYS A 204 32.88 -37.32 10.83
CA LYS A 204 32.30 -38.22 9.82
C LYS A 204 30.78 -38.33 9.95
N CYS A 205 30.26 -38.36 11.17
CA CYS A 205 28.82 -38.31 11.43
C CYS A 205 28.23 -36.98 10.96
N LEU A 206 28.81 -35.84 11.34
CA LEU A 206 28.35 -34.51 10.94
C LEU A 206 28.38 -34.30 9.41
N ASP A 207 29.38 -34.82 8.70
CA ASP A 207 29.44 -34.82 7.24
C ASP A 207 28.32 -35.67 6.62
N SER A 208 28.02 -36.81 7.24
CA SER A 208 26.91 -37.66 6.85
C SER A 208 25.56 -36.96 7.05
N LEU A 209 25.38 -36.19 8.12
CA LEU A 209 24.16 -35.40 8.38
C LEU A 209 24.02 -34.24 7.39
N ASN A 210 25.12 -33.53 7.07
CA ASN A 210 25.12 -32.44 6.09
C ASN A 210 24.68 -32.90 4.68
N SER A 211 25.02 -34.14 4.30
CA SER A 211 24.62 -34.72 3.00
C SER A 211 23.32 -35.53 3.07
N TYR A 212 22.71 -35.66 4.24
CA TYR A 212 21.55 -36.54 4.44
C TYR A 212 20.32 -36.09 3.65
N ASP A 213 20.07 -34.77 3.57
CA ASP A 213 18.93 -34.22 2.85
C ASP A 213 18.94 -34.61 1.36
N THR A 214 20.11 -34.54 0.73
CA THR A 214 20.31 -34.96 -0.66
C THR A 214 20.12 -36.47 -0.80
N ARG A 215 20.67 -37.29 0.11
CA ARG A 215 20.54 -38.75 0.05
C ARG A 215 19.10 -39.23 0.22
N ILE A 216 18.33 -38.60 1.12
CA ILE A 216 16.97 -39.02 1.43
C ILE A 216 15.94 -38.50 0.42
N SER A 217 16.28 -37.48 -0.38
CA SER A 217 15.39 -36.86 -1.37
C SER A 217 14.71 -37.87 -2.30
N THR A 218 15.44 -38.87 -2.81
CA THR A 218 14.89 -39.92 -3.68
C THR A 218 13.85 -40.79 -2.96
N VAL A 219 14.04 -41.06 -1.67
CA VAL A 219 13.06 -41.79 -0.85
C VAL A 219 11.80 -40.95 -0.62
N LEU A 220 11.96 -39.65 -0.35
CA LEU A 220 10.84 -38.71 -0.20
C LEU A 220 10.03 -38.58 -1.49
N GLU A 221 10.69 -38.56 -2.65
CA GLU A 221 10.00 -38.61 -3.95
C GLU A 221 9.23 -39.92 -4.15
N GLN A 222 9.78 -41.05 -3.70
CA GLN A 222 9.09 -42.33 -3.78
C GLN A 222 7.86 -42.39 -2.86
N PHE A 223 7.86 -41.69 -1.73
CA PHE A 223 6.68 -41.59 -0.85
C PHE A 223 5.48 -40.92 -1.51
N GLN A 224 5.68 -40.02 -2.49
CA GLN A 224 4.58 -39.43 -3.26
C GLN A 224 3.74 -40.48 -4.00
N LEU A 225 4.32 -41.64 -4.35
CA LEU A 225 3.59 -42.73 -4.99
C LEU A 225 2.51 -43.31 -4.08
N PHE A 226 2.72 -43.31 -2.76
CA PHE A 226 1.74 -43.81 -1.79
C PHE A 226 0.61 -42.81 -1.54
N ILE A 227 0.91 -41.51 -1.60
CA ILE A 227 -0.12 -40.46 -1.60
C ILE A 227 -1.03 -40.63 -2.82
N GLN A 228 -0.44 -40.77 -4.02
CA GLN A 228 -1.18 -41.04 -5.25
C GLN A 228 -2.02 -42.33 -5.18
N LEU A 229 -1.50 -43.37 -4.53
CA LEU A 229 -2.23 -44.62 -4.31
C LEU A 229 -3.41 -44.45 -3.35
N GLY A 230 -3.26 -43.61 -2.30
CA GLY A 230 -4.35 -43.21 -1.41
C GLY A 230 -5.44 -42.40 -2.12
N GLU A 231 -5.05 -41.41 -2.92
CA GLU A 231 -5.98 -40.61 -3.74
C GLU A 231 -6.74 -41.49 -4.75
N ALA A 232 -6.03 -42.42 -5.41
CA ALA A 232 -6.64 -43.37 -6.33
C ALA A 232 -7.64 -44.28 -5.62
N LYS A 233 -7.31 -44.74 -4.40
CA LYS A 233 -8.23 -45.52 -3.56
C LYS A 233 -9.50 -44.74 -3.25
N GLU A 234 -9.38 -43.53 -2.70
CA GLU A 234 -10.52 -42.69 -2.33
C GLU A 234 -11.41 -42.40 -3.55
N GLY A 235 -10.79 -42.11 -4.69
CA GLY A 235 -11.48 -41.92 -5.97
C GLY A 235 -12.31 -43.14 -6.38
N ILE A 236 -11.76 -44.35 -6.24
CA ILE A 236 -12.45 -45.60 -6.55
C ILE A 236 -13.57 -45.89 -5.54
N GLN A 237 -13.35 -45.64 -4.25
CA GLN A 237 -14.41 -45.81 -3.23
C GLN A 237 -15.58 -44.86 -3.50
N LYS A 238 -15.28 -43.59 -3.81
CA LYS A 238 -16.29 -42.62 -4.23
C LYS A 238 -17.00 -43.07 -5.51
N PHE A 239 -16.25 -43.65 -6.46
CA PHE A 239 -16.82 -44.23 -7.67
C PHE A 239 -17.76 -45.41 -7.38
N ASN A 240 -17.37 -46.35 -6.52
CA ASN A 240 -18.20 -47.50 -6.12
C ASN A 240 -19.55 -47.07 -5.52
N ASN A 241 -19.56 -45.97 -4.77
CA ASN A 241 -20.77 -45.41 -4.15
C ASN A 241 -21.69 -44.72 -5.16
N LEU A 242 -21.13 -44.18 -6.24
CA LEU A 242 -21.85 -43.43 -7.28
C LEU A 242 -22.02 -44.22 -8.57
N LEU A 243 -21.72 -45.52 -8.57
CA LEU A 243 -21.62 -46.35 -9.77
C LEU A 243 -22.91 -46.39 -10.60
N GLU A 244 -24.06 -46.51 -9.93
CA GLU A 244 -25.38 -46.47 -10.58
C GLU A 244 -25.71 -45.07 -11.11
N GLN A 245 -25.35 -44.03 -10.34
CA GLN A 245 -25.59 -42.64 -10.73
C GLN A 245 -24.68 -42.20 -11.88
N ALA A 246 -23.49 -42.79 -12.02
CA ALA A 246 -22.58 -42.51 -13.14
C ALA A 246 -23.19 -42.86 -14.51
N LEU A 247 -24.20 -43.74 -14.55
CA LEU A 247 -24.95 -44.05 -15.78
C LEU A 247 -25.80 -42.87 -16.27
N GLU A 248 -26.12 -41.92 -15.38
CA GLU A 248 -26.83 -40.69 -15.71
C GLU A 248 -25.92 -39.62 -16.32
N TYR A 249 -24.60 -39.87 -16.41
CA TYR A 249 -23.64 -38.91 -16.97
C TYR A 249 -24.06 -38.33 -18.34
N PRO A 250 -24.56 -39.11 -19.32
CA PRO A 250 -25.04 -38.54 -20.58
C PRO A 250 -26.19 -37.54 -20.41
N LYS A 251 -27.16 -37.83 -19.52
CA LYS A 251 -28.28 -36.92 -19.23
C LYS A 251 -27.80 -35.67 -18.51
N ILE A 252 -26.85 -35.80 -17.58
CA ILE A 252 -26.23 -34.67 -16.89
C ILE A 252 -25.54 -33.74 -17.89
N VAL A 253 -24.77 -34.31 -18.83
CA VAL A 253 -24.10 -33.55 -19.90
C VAL A 253 -25.15 -32.77 -20.71
N GLU A 254 -26.21 -33.42 -21.16
CA GLU A 254 -27.32 -32.78 -21.90
C GLU A 254 -27.93 -31.60 -21.12
N SER A 255 -28.24 -31.81 -19.84
CA SER A 255 -28.79 -30.78 -18.96
C SER A 255 -27.83 -29.59 -18.78
N VAL A 256 -26.54 -29.85 -18.59
CA VAL A 256 -25.51 -28.78 -18.49
C VAL A 256 -25.47 -27.96 -19.77
N ILE A 257 -25.45 -28.61 -20.94
CA ILE A 257 -25.41 -27.93 -22.24
C ILE A 257 -26.65 -27.07 -22.43
N LYS A 258 -27.84 -27.65 -22.18
CA LYS A 258 -29.12 -26.95 -22.33
C LYS A 258 -29.16 -25.68 -21.47
N LEU A 259 -28.67 -25.76 -20.24
CA LEU A 259 -28.59 -24.61 -19.33
C LEU A 259 -27.51 -23.60 -19.79
N PHE A 260 -26.34 -24.10 -20.20
CA PHE A 260 -25.24 -23.27 -20.68
C PHE A 260 -25.60 -22.50 -21.95
N GLU A 261 -26.39 -23.08 -22.85
CA GLU A 261 -26.93 -22.38 -24.02
C GLU A 261 -27.83 -21.18 -23.64
N LYS A 262 -28.54 -21.25 -22.51
CA LYS A 262 -29.31 -20.08 -22.02
C LYS A 262 -28.41 -18.93 -21.60
N THR A 263 -27.14 -19.21 -21.30
CA THR A 263 -26.14 -18.20 -20.97
C THR A 263 -25.44 -17.61 -22.20
N ARG A 264 -25.81 -18.03 -23.42
CA ARG A 264 -25.13 -17.66 -24.68
C ARG A 264 -24.81 -16.18 -24.80
N LYS A 265 -25.81 -15.32 -24.55
CA LYS A 265 -25.66 -13.87 -24.62
C LYS A 265 -24.52 -13.36 -23.73
N PHE A 266 -24.34 -13.95 -22.55
CA PHE A 266 -23.33 -13.56 -21.57
C PHE A 266 -21.91 -13.71 -22.13
N TRP A 267 -21.53 -14.90 -22.62
CA TRP A 267 -20.17 -15.15 -23.10
C TRP A 267 -19.92 -14.71 -24.55
N THR A 268 -20.96 -14.48 -25.36
CA THR A 268 -20.78 -13.80 -26.67
C THR A 268 -20.41 -12.33 -26.51
N LEU A 269 -20.85 -11.68 -25.44
CA LEU A 269 -20.54 -10.29 -25.12
C LEU A 269 -19.15 -10.13 -24.50
N GLN A 270 -18.76 -11.04 -23.59
CA GLN A 270 -17.42 -11.00 -22.96
C GLN A 270 -16.26 -11.29 -23.91
N ASN A 271 -16.50 -11.93 -25.07
CA ASN A 271 -15.49 -12.13 -26.11
C ASN A 271 -15.21 -10.85 -26.94
N GLN A 272 -15.93 -9.75 -26.70
CA GLN A 272 -15.59 -8.43 -27.23
C GLN A 272 -14.63 -7.76 -26.22
N LYS A 273 -13.49 -7.27 -26.71
CA LYS A 273 -12.38 -6.65 -25.94
C LYS A 273 -12.81 -5.41 -25.14
N GLY A 274 -13.58 -5.58 -24.06
CA GLY A 274 -13.92 -4.57 -23.07
C GLY A 274 -13.06 -4.68 -21.81
N PRO A 275 -13.11 -3.68 -20.90
CA PRO A 275 -12.47 -3.78 -19.59
C PRO A 275 -13.07 -4.92 -18.77
N GLU A 276 -12.22 -5.65 -18.04
CA GLU A 276 -12.63 -6.70 -17.10
C GLU A 276 -13.35 -6.04 -15.90
N ILE A 277 -14.70 -6.09 -15.89
CA ILE A 277 -15.51 -5.39 -14.89
C ILE A 277 -15.24 -5.93 -13.48
N GLY A 278 -14.93 -7.22 -13.36
CA GLY A 278 -14.56 -7.82 -12.09
C GLY A 278 -13.29 -7.18 -11.50
N ALA A 279 -12.27 -6.98 -12.33
CA ALA A 279 -11.00 -6.37 -11.93
C ALA A 279 -11.19 -4.88 -11.58
N GLU A 280 -11.90 -4.11 -12.41
CA GLU A 280 -12.12 -2.68 -12.18
C GLU A 280 -12.93 -2.40 -10.89
N ILE A 281 -14.00 -3.18 -10.65
CA ILE A 281 -14.74 -3.08 -9.39
C ILE A 281 -13.84 -3.46 -8.22
N SER A 282 -13.02 -4.51 -8.36
CA SER A 282 -12.08 -4.92 -7.30
C SER A 282 -11.10 -3.79 -6.98
N LEU A 283 -10.50 -3.16 -7.99
CA LEU A 283 -9.62 -1.99 -7.81
C LEU A 283 -10.33 -0.84 -7.11
N ALA A 284 -11.55 -0.49 -7.52
CA ALA A 284 -12.34 0.55 -6.86
C ALA A 284 -12.57 0.23 -5.37
N THR A 285 -12.92 -1.02 -5.04
CA THR A 285 -13.12 -1.43 -3.64
C THR A 285 -11.85 -1.36 -2.81
N ILE A 286 -10.69 -1.66 -3.41
CA ILE A 286 -9.38 -1.59 -2.75
C ILE A 286 -9.01 -0.13 -2.47
N GLU A 287 -9.12 0.74 -3.47
CA GLU A 287 -8.76 2.16 -3.31
C GLU A 287 -9.68 2.86 -2.32
N ILE A 288 -11.00 2.60 -2.33
CA ILE A 288 -11.93 3.12 -1.31
C ILE A 288 -11.53 2.62 0.09
N GLY A 289 -11.15 1.35 0.22
CA GLY A 289 -10.67 0.79 1.50
C GLY A 289 -9.40 1.47 2.02
N LYS A 290 -8.44 1.77 1.14
CA LYS A 290 -7.20 2.49 1.49
C LYS A 290 -7.46 3.95 1.87
N ILE A 291 -8.38 4.61 1.17
CA ILE A 291 -8.77 5.99 1.48
C ILE A 291 -9.38 6.07 2.88
N GLN A 292 -10.17 5.08 3.28
CA GLN A 292 -10.79 5.08 4.61
C GLN A 292 -9.80 4.81 5.76
N SER A 293 -8.63 4.26 5.49
CA SER A 293 -7.63 3.90 6.51
C SER A 293 -6.50 4.92 6.69
N GLN A 294 -6.45 5.97 5.85
CA GLN A 294 -5.40 6.98 5.86
C GLN A 294 -5.99 8.38 5.96
N GLU A 295 -5.61 9.14 6.98
CA GLU A 295 -5.92 10.57 7.01
C GLU A 295 -4.81 11.38 6.31
N PRO A 296 -5.13 12.18 5.28
CA PRO A 296 -4.13 13.04 4.65
C PRO A 296 -3.73 14.21 5.55
N GLU A 297 -2.52 14.74 5.36
CA GLU A 297 -2.15 16.02 5.96
C GLU A 297 -2.98 17.14 5.32
N HIS A 298 -3.55 18.00 6.17
CA HIS A 298 -4.33 19.16 5.74
C HIS A 298 -3.46 20.42 5.72
N SER A 299 -3.43 21.10 4.59
CA SER A 299 -2.67 22.34 4.41
C SER A 299 -3.46 23.42 3.68
N LEU A 300 -4.28 23.04 2.71
CA LEU A 300 -5.01 23.93 1.82
C LEU A 300 -6.44 24.22 2.32
N THR A 301 -7.04 23.31 3.09
CA THR A 301 -8.49 23.36 3.42
C THR A 301 -8.79 23.50 4.92
N LEU A 302 -7.79 23.79 5.75
CA LEU A 302 -7.92 23.84 7.22
C LEU A 302 -8.98 24.84 7.73
N GLY A 303 -9.30 25.88 6.96
CA GLY A 303 -10.40 26.80 7.28
C GLY A 303 -11.80 26.18 7.18
N PHE A 304 -11.93 25.01 6.55
CA PHE A 304 -13.20 24.33 6.26
C PHE A 304 -13.25 22.92 6.92
N PRO A 305 -13.22 22.85 8.26
CA PRO A 305 -13.10 21.57 8.97
C PRO A 305 -14.33 20.65 8.86
N ASP A 306 -15.50 21.19 8.51
CA ASP A 306 -16.76 20.47 8.41
C ASP A 306 -17.30 20.47 6.97
N SER A 307 -17.98 19.38 6.60
CA SER A 307 -18.54 19.25 5.25
C SER A 307 -19.54 20.39 4.95
N GLY A 308 -19.49 20.90 3.72
CA GLY A 308 -20.29 22.04 3.28
C GLY A 308 -19.83 23.40 3.83
N ASP A 309 -18.71 23.49 4.56
CA ASP A 309 -18.17 24.78 5.05
C ASP A 309 -17.83 25.76 3.93
N MET A 310 -17.40 25.27 2.75
CA MET A 310 -17.12 26.14 1.60
C MET A 310 -18.35 26.91 1.13
N ALA A 311 -19.52 26.25 1.12
CA ALA A 311 -20.77 26.86 0.71
C ALA A 311 -21.26 27.93 1.71
N LYS A 312 -20.69 27.98 2.93
CA LYS A 312 -21.06 28.97 3.96
C LYS A 312 -20.41 30.34 3.75
N VAL A 313 -19.33 30.44 2.97
CA VAL A 313 -18.52 31.68 2.88
C VAL A 313 -19.35 32.88 2.39
N LEU A 314 -20.28 32.67 1.45
CA LEU A 314 -21.18 33.73 1.01
C LEU A 314 -22.08 34.23 2.15
N GLY A 315 -22.63 33.30 2.95
CA GLY A 315 -23.43 33.63 4.14
C GLY A 315 -22.61 34.28 5.24
N ASP A 316 -21.35 33.88 5.40
CA ASP A 316 -20.41 34.45 6.36
C ASP A 316 -20.12 35.93 6.08
N LEU A 317 -19.87 36.29 4.82
CA LEU A 317 -19.66 37.68 4.38
C LEU A 317 -20.90 38.55 4.63
N LYS A 318 -22.10 37.99 4.42
CA LYS A 318 -23.38 38.68 4.65
C LYS A 318 -23.84 38.61 6.12
N SER A 319 -23.09 37.94 6.99
CA SER A 319 -23.54 37.72 8.36
C SER A 319 -23.61 39.05 9.14
N PRO A 320 -24.62 39.25 10.00
CA PRO A 320 -24.75 40.48 10.79
C PRO A 320 -23.55 40.74 11.72
N TRP A 321 -22.80 39.69 12.07
CA TRP A 321 -21.58 39.84 12.86
C TRP A 321 -20.44 40.36 12.00
N PHE A 322 -20.19 39.78 10.82
CA PHE A 322 -19.13 40.23 9.91
C PHE A 322 -19.36 41.68 9.47
N LEU A 323 -20.58 42.00 9.03
CA LEU A 323 -20.94 43.36 8.60
C LEU A 323 -20.69 44.39 9.71
N ARG A 324 -21.12 44.12 10.95
CA ARG A 324 -20.99 45.08 12.06
C ARG A 324 -19.58 45.14 12.67
N LYS A 325 -18.91 44.00 12.84
CA LYS A 325 -17.68 43.89 13.64
C LYS A 325 -16.40 43.87 12.80
N VAL A 326 -16.50 43.58 11.50
CA VAL A 326 -15.36 43.52 10.58
C VAL A 326 -15.48 44.64 9.55
N ALA A 327 -16.54 44.64 8.73
CA ALA A 327 -16.74 45.66 7.69
C ALA A 327 -17.24 47.02 8.23
N ARG A 328 -17.60 47.11 9.53
CA ARG A 328 -18.14 48.32 10.16
C ARG A 328 -19.28 48.98 9.34
N ASN A 329 -20.19 48.15 8.84
CA ASN A 329 -21.32 48.48 7.97
C ASN A 329 -20.97 49.02 6.57
N HIS A 330 -19.70 48.95 6.14
CA HIS A 330 -19.31 49.21 4.76
C HIS A 330 -19.73 48.05 3.84
N SER A 331 -19.82 48.34 2.54
CA SER A 331 -20.24 47.35 1.53
C SER A 331 -19.20 46.24 1.38
N VAL A 332 -19.68 44.99 1.34
CA VAL A 332 -18.85 43.80 1.06
C VAL A 332 -18.95 43.35 -0.40
N ALA A 333 -19.58 44.16 -1.25
CA ALA A 333 -19.91 43.80 -2.64
C ALA A 333 -18.67 43.50 -3.49
N GLU A 334 -17.63 44.33 -3.43
CA GLU A 334 -16.41 44.16 -4.22
C GLU A 334 -15.64 42.89 -3.83
N LEU A 335 -15.49 42.63 -2.53
CA LEU A 335 -14.91 41.37 -2.05
C LEU A 335 -15.76 40.16 -2.46
N GLY A 336 -17.09 40.30 -2.43
CA GLY A 336 -18.03 39.28 -2.91
C GLY A 336 -17.88 38.98 -4.40
N LYS A 337 -17.73 40.01 -5.25
CA LYS A 337 -17.49 39.85 -6.70
C LYS A 337 -16.20 39.09 -6.96
N GLY A 338 -15.10 39.45 -6.28
CA GLY A 338 -13.85 38.73 -6.39
C GLY A 338 -14.00 37.24 -6.05
N LEU A 339 -14.80 36.91 -5.02
CA LEU A 339 -14.98 35.55 -4.52
C LEU A 339 -16.04 34.74 -5.27
N PHE A 340 -16.63 35.30 -6.33
CA PHE A 340 -17.72 34.65 -7.06
C PHE A 340 -17.36 33.25 -7.57
N GLY A 341 -16.15 33.09 -8.14
CA GLY A 341 -15.63 31.79 -8.57
C GLY A 341 -15.61 30.78 -7.42
N PHE A 342 -15.12 31.19 -6.25
CA PHE A 342 -15.08 30.36 -5.06
C PHE A 342 -16.47 29.93 -4.59
N PHE A 343 -17.47 30.83 -4.62
CA PHE A 343 -18.84 30.47 -4.19
C PHE A 343 -19.44 29.37 -5.07
N LYS A 344 -19.24 29.48 -6.39
CA LYS A 344 -19.70 28.45 -7.34
C LYS A 344 -18.94 27.14 -7.13
N PHE A 345 -17.62 27.20 -6.92
CA PHE A 345 -16.82 26.01 -6.58
C PHE A 345 -17.30 25.36 -5.28
N GLY A 346 -17.59 26.14 -4.23
CA GLY A 346 -18.13 25.62 -2.97
C GLY A 346 -19.48 24.91 -3.13
N LYS A 347 -20.35 25.37 -4.05
CA LYS A 347 -21.61 24.69 -4.38
C LYS A 347 -21.38 23.37 -5.11
N LEU A 348 -20.45 23.33 -6.08
CA LEU A 348 -20.08 22.09 -6.76
C LEU A 348 -19.46 21.09 -5.79
N MET A 349 -18.55 21.55 -4.93
CA MET A 349 -17.90 20.71 -3.92
C MET A 349 -18.91 20.09 -2.95
N LYS A 350 -19.98 20.80 -2.56
CA LYS A 350 -21.04 20.22 -1.75
C LYS A 350 -21.64 18.95 -2.39
N ASN A 351 -21.90 18.97 -3.70
CA ASN A 351 -22.40 17.80 -4.42
C ASN A 351 -21.37 16.65 -4.41
N VAL A 352 -20.08 16.97 -4.59
CA VAL A 352 -19.00 15.97 -4.54
C VAL A 352 -18.93 15.34 -3.13
N GLU A 353 -18.99 16.15 -2.07
CA GLU A 353 -18.99 15.68 -0.69
C GLU A 353 -20.21 14.79 -0.39
N ASP A 354 -21.41 15.21 -0.81
CA ASP A 354 -22.64 14.44 -0.63
C ASP A 354 -22.54 13.07 -1.33
N ASN A 355 -22.06 13.02 -2.58
CA ASN A 355 -21.84 11.75 -3.28
C ASN A 355 -20.72 10.90 -2.66
N TRP A 356 -19.68 11.54 -2.15
CA TRP A 356 -18.59 10.85 -1.46
C TRP A 356 -19.08 10.17 -0.19
N GLU A 357 -19.88 10.86 0.63
CA GLU A 357 -20.49 10.27 1.82
C GLU A 357 -21.50 9.17 1.47
N MET A 358 -22.28 9.34 0.41
CA MET A 358 -23.15 8.27 -0.11
C MET A 358 -22.34 7.04 -0.54
N LEU A 359 -21.22 7.23 -1.25
CA LEU A 359 -20.35 6.14 -1.69
C LEU A 359 -19.74 5.41 -0.49
N LYS A 360 -19.18 6.13 0.49
CA LYS A 360 -18.62 5.54 1.71
C LYS A 360 -19.66 4.77 2.51
N THR A 361 -20.87 5.32 2.64
CA THR A 361 -21.97 4.68 3.37
C THR A 361 -22.42 3.41 2.67
N ASN A 362 -22.66 3.48 1.36
CA ASN A 362 -23.05 2.33 0.54
C ASN A 362 -21.97 1.23 0.54
N TYR A 363 -20.70 1.62 0.38
CA TYR A 363 -19.57 0.70 0.47
C TYR A 363 -19.52 0.02 1.83
N LYS A 364 -19.61 0.77 2.94
CA LYS A 364 -19.57 0.20 4.29
C LYS A 364 -20.71 -0.80 4.54
N GLU A 365 -21.90 -0.54 3.99
CA GLU A 365 -23.06 -1.42 4.14
C GLU A 365 -22.96 -2.69 3.29
N PHE A 366 -22.46 -2.58 2.05
CA PHE A 366 -22.49 -3.67 1.06
C PHE A 366 -21.11 -4.17 0.62
N GLN A 367 -20.04 -3.82 1.34
CA GLN A 367 -18.65 -4.14 1.01
C GLN A 367 -18.46 -5.60 0.63
N ASN A 368 -18.94 -6.52 1.49
CA ASN A 368 -18.82 -7.95 1.26
C ASN A 368 -19.51 -8.41 -0.01
N ASN A 369 -20.70 -7.87 -0.31
CA ASN A 369 -21.46 -8.21 -1.51
C ASN A 369 -20.72 -7.74 -2.78
N ILE A 370 -20.18 -6.53 -2.77
CA ILE A 370 -19.42 -5.96 -3.90
C ILE A 370 -18.11 -6.74 -4.12
N ILE A 371 -17.41 -7.12 -3.04
CA ILE A 371 -16.19 -7.94 -3.13
C ILE A 371 -16.49 -9.35 -3.64
N ILE A 372 -17.57 -9.98 -3.16
CA ILE A 372 -17.96 -11.32 -3.64
C ILE A 372 -18.38 -11.24 -5.11
N PHE A 373 -19.13 -10.21 -5.49
CA PHE A 373 -19.52 -9.97 -6.87
C PHE A 373 -18.31 -9.82 -7.79
N SER A 374 -17.36 -8.94 -7.45
CA SER A 374 -16.14 -8.73 -8.26
C SER A 374 -15.34 -10.03 -8.42
N LYS A 375 -15.15 -10.81 -7.34
CA LYS A 375 -14.50 -12.13 -7.42
C LYS A 375 -15.22 -13.11 -8.36
N LYS A 376 -16.55 -13.16 -8.29
CA LYS A 376 -17.37 -13.99 -9.19
C LYS A 376 -17.28 -13.52 -10.64
N MET A 377 -17.21 -12.21 -10.87
CA MET A 377 -17.02 -11.65 -12.20
C MET A 377 -15.64 -11.99 -12.76
N ILE A 378 -14.57 -11.84 -11.97
CA ILE A 378 -13.22 -12.26 -12.36
C ILE A 378 -13.20 -13.75 -12.70
N GLU A 379 -13.86 -14.58 -11.89
CA GLU A 379 -14.01 -16.00 -12.17
C GLU A 379 -14.65 -16.20 -13.55
N LEU A 380 -15.78 -15.55 -13.83
CA LEU A 380 -16.51 -15.63 -15.11
C LEU A 380 -15.69 -15.13 -16.30
N GLU A 381 -14.99 -14.01 -16.15
CA GLU A 381 -14.14 -13.39 -17.18
C GLU A 381 -12.95 -14.28 -17.54
N SER A 382 -12.47 -15.10 -16.59
CA SER A 382 -11.41 -16.09 -16.84
C SER A 382 -11.88 -17.31 -17.66
N PHE A 383 -13.20 -17.48 -17.89
CA PHE A 383 -13.71 -18.59 -18.71
C PHE A 383 -13.49 -18.31 -20.19
N ASN A 384 -12.37 -18.80 -20.72
CA ASN A 384 -12.15 -18.89 -22.15
C ASN A 384 -12.92 -20.12 -22.72
N ILE A 385 -14.24 -20.01 -22.90
CA ILE A 385 -15.08 -21.04 -23.57
C ILE A 385 -15.67 -20.42 -24.85
N THR A 386 -15.45 -21.07 -25.98
CA THR A 386 -15.94 -20.66 -27.29
C THR A 386 -17.19 -21.44 -27.71
N GLU A 387 -17.87 -20.95 -28.74
CA GLU A 387 -18.97 -21.69 -29.38
C GLU A 387 -18.51 -23.02 -30.00
N ASN A 388 -17.23 -23.13 -30.37
CA ASN A 388 -16.65 -24.38 -30.85
C ASN A 388 -16.46 -25.40 -29.71
N ASP A 389 -16.06 -24.93 -28.53
CA ASP A 389 -15.98 -25.76 -27.31
C ASP A 389 -17.36 -26.29 -26.92
N LEU A 390 -18.40 -25.46 -27.05
CA LEU A 390 -19.80 -25.88 -26.88
C LEU A 390 -20.15 -27.04 -27.82
N LYS A 391 -19.89 -26.89 -29.13
CA LYS A 391 -20.19 -27.93 -30.14
C LYS A 391 -19.41 -29.22 -29.89
N ALA A 392 -18.15 -29.11 -29.45
CA ALA A 392 -17.29 -30.24 -29.12
C ALA A 392 -17.76 -30.99 -27.86
N ALA A 393 -18.08 -30.29 -26.78
CA ALA A 393 -18.61 -30.93 -25.56
C ALA A 393 -19.99 -31.54 -25.79
N ALA A 394 -20.85 -30.84 -26.55
CA ALA A 394 -22.26 -31.13 -26.62
C ALA A 394 -22.63 -32.39 -27.39
N LYS A 395 -21.91 -32.66 -28.49
CA LYS A 395 -22.27 -33.75 -29.39
C LYS A 395 -21.58 -35.06 -29.03
N SER A 396 -20.40 -35.03 -28.41
CA SER A 396 -19.59 -36.24 -28.31
C SER A 396 -19.35 -36.75 -26.90
N SER A 397 -19.36 -35.93 -25.85
CA SER A 397 -18.96 -36.44 -24.52
C SER A 397 -19.99 -37.42 -23.93
N GLY A 398 -21.29 -37.10 -24.01
CA GLY A 398 -22.36 -38.00 -23.59
C GLY A 398 -22.49 -39.24 -24.48
N GLU A 399 -22.44 -39.07 -25.80
CA GLU A 399 -22.52 -40.18 -26.77
C GLU A 399 -21.33 -41.15 -26.64
N VAL A 400 -20.10 -40.63 -26.52
CA VAL A 400 -18.89 -41.45 -26.34
C VAL A 400 -18.97 -42.22 -25.04
N PHE A 401 -19.45 -41.59 -23.96
CA PHE A 401 -19.69 -42.29 -22.71
C PHE A 401 -20.68 -43.43 -22.88
N GLN A 402 -21.86 -43.16 -23.44
CA GLN A 402 -22.91 -44.16 -23.61
C GLN A 402 -22.48 -45.35 -24.48
N ARG A 403 -21.66 -45.12 -25.52
CA ARG A 403 -21.15 -46.19 -26.40
C ARG A 403 -20.00 -47.01 -25.81
N THR A 404 -19.23 -46.41 -24.89
CA THR A 404 -17.95 -46.97 -24.43
C THR A 404 -18.04 -47.54 -23.02
N TRP A 405 -18.90 -46.97 -22.17
CA TRP A 405 -18.96 -47.28 -20.76
C TRP A 405 -19.69 -48.60 -20.51
N ILE A 406 -18.98 -49.56 -19.94
CA ILE A 406 -19.56 -50.83 -19.47
C ILE A 406 -19.53 -50.80 -17.94
N PRO A 407 -20.65 -50.90 -17.22
CA PRO A 407 -20.65 -50.83 -15.76
C PRO A 407 -19.58 -51.76 -15.15
N PRO A 408 -18.57 -51.22 -14.44
CA PRO A 408 -17.53 -52.04 -13.87
C PRO A 408 -18.03 -52.76 -12.61
N ASP A 409 -17.45 -53.91 -12.31
CA ASP A 409 -17.73 -54.61 -11.06
C ASP A 409 -17.20 -53.79 -9.88
N LYS A 410 -17.93 -53.77 -8.75
CA LYS A 410 -17.46 -53.10 -7.53
C LYS A 410 -16.19 -53.79 -7.03
N ILE A 411 -15.15 -53.00 -6.74
CA ILE A 411 -13.98 -53.50 -5.99
C ILE A 411 -14.40 -53.69 -4.53
N GLY A 412 -14.16 -54.87 -3.96
CA GLY A 412 -14.70 -55.28 -2.66
C GLY A 412 -14.04 -54.58 -1.45
N GLU A 413 -14.76 -54.47 -0.34
CA GLU A 413 -14.27 -53.82 0.91
C GLU A 413 -13.01 -54.48 1.50
N LEU A 414 -12.89 -55.80 1.36
CA LEU A 414 -11.74 -56.56 1.87
C LEU A 414 -10.43 -56.16 1.16
N ASP A 415 -10.52 -55.76 -0.11
CA ASP A 415 -9.37 -55.27 -0.90
C ASP A 415 -8.93 -53.88 -0.42
N PHE A 416 -9.88 -53.01 -0.02
CA PHE A 416 -9.57 -51.67 0.53
C PHE A 416 -8.94 -51.71 1.92
N LYS A 417 -9.33 -52.68 2.76
CA LYS A 417 -8.77 -52.84 4.11
C LYS A 417 -7.28 -53.17 4.09
N ASN A 418 -6.85 -54.06 3.19
CA ASN A 418 -5.42 -54.37 3.05
C ASN A 418 -4.61 -53.16 2.57
N LEU A 419 -5.23 -52.25 1.80
CA LEU A 419 -4.59 -51.02 1.35
C LEU A 419 -4.51 -49.98 2.48
N ASP A 420 -5.53 -49.90 3.34
CA ASP A 420 -5.49 -49.04 4.55
C ASP A 420 -4.34 -49.41 5.47
N ASP A 421 -4.15 -50.70 5.73
CA ASP A 421 -3.08 -51.18 6.60
C ASP A 421 -1.71 -50.70 6.09
N ILE A 422 -1.50 -50.72 4.77
CA ILE A 422 -0.24 -50.31 4.13
C ILE A 422 -0.09 -48.79 4.09
N LEU A 423 -1.14 -48.06 3.72
CA LEU A 423 -1.09 -46.59 3.72
C LEU A 423 -0.85 -46.06 5.15
N SER A 424 -1.39 -46.75 6.16
CA SER A 424 -1.12 -46.48 7.57
C SER A 424 0.34 -46.77 7.95
N GLU A 425 0.89 -47.93 7.57
CA GLU A 425 2.29 -48.28 7.80
C GLU A 425 3.25 -47.31 7.09
N MET A 426 2.95 -46.94 5.84
CA MET A 426 3.72 -45.97 5.07
C MET A 426 3.60 -44.57 5.66
N GLY A 427 2.41 -44.15 6.13
CA GLY A 427 2.23 -42.88 6.83
C GLY A 427 3.13 -42.76 8.06
N LYS A 428 3.21 -43.83 8.87
CA LYS A 428 4.13 -43.89 10.01
C LYS A 428 5.60 -43.82 9.57
N LEU A 429 5.97 -44.52 8.50
CA LEU A 429 7.34 -44.48 7.97
C LEU A 429 7.71 -43.08 7.47
N ILE A 430 6.82 -42.43 6.70
CA ILE A 430 7.00 -41.07 6.18
C ILE A 430 7.23 -40.09 7.34
N GLU A 431 6.39 -40.16 8.37
CA GLU A 431 6.50 -39.31 9.56
C GLU A 431 7.86 -39.48 10.25
N LYS A 432 8.29 -40.73 10.45
CA LYS A 432 9.58 -41.04 11.11
C LYS A 432 10.78 -40.62 10.26
N VAL A 433 10.76 -40.85 8.96
CA VAL A 433 11.82 -40.41 8.04
C VAL A 433 11.93 -38.88 8.02
N GLN A 434 10.80 -38.19 7.99
CA GLN A 434 10.77 -36.72 8.04
C GLN A 434 11.30 -36.18 9.37
N LEU A 435 10.96 -36.83 10.49
CA LEU A 435 11.51 -36.51 11.81
C LEU A 435 13.04 -36.65 11.84
N VAL A 436 13.58 -37.78 11.36
CA VAL A 436 15.04 -38.00 11.30
C VAL A 436 15.71 -36.97 10.38
N LYS A 437 15.10 -36.62 9.24
CA LYS A 437 15.59 -35.56 8.35
C LYS A 437 15.68 -34.21 9.06
N ASN A 438 14.62 -33.82 9.77
CA ASN A 438 14.58 -32.55 10.49
C ASN A 438 15.63 -32.53 11.61
N LEU A 439 15.76 -33.62 12.38
CA LEU A 439 16.77 -33.75 13.44
C LEU A 439 18.20 -33.73 12.88
N ALA A 440 18.46 -34.43 11.77
CA ALA A 440 19.75 -34.43 11.10
C ALA A 440 20.16 -33.03 10.66
N LYS A 441 19.24 -32.28 10.05
CA LYS A 441 19.44 -30.89 9.65
C LYS A 441 19.70 -29.99 10.86
N GLU A 442 18.88 -30.09 11.89
CA GLU A 442 19.02 -29.30 13.12
C GLU A 442 20.38 -29.54 13.79
N ILE A 443 20.84 -30.79 13.84
CA ILE A 443 22.15 -31.14 14.38
C ILE A 443 23.28 -30.56 13.52
N ALA A 444 23.17 -30.69 12.19
CA ALA A 444 24.19 -30.20 11.27
C ALA A 444 24.35 -28.68 11.32
N GLU A 445 23.25 -27.93 11.43
CA GLU A 445 23.25 -26.46 11.46
C GLU A 445 23.70 -25.89 12.82
N ASN A 446 23.39 -26.57 13.93
CA ASN A 446 23.67 -26.08 15.27
C ASN A 446 24.96 -26.64 15.91
N THR A 447 25.75 -27.43 15.17
CA THR A 447 27.00 -28.01 15.68
C THR A 447 28.20 -27.44 14.94
N GLU A 448 29.00 -26.63 15.64
CA GLU A 448 30.22 -26.04 15.08
C GLU A 448 31.38 -27.06 15.09
N LYS A 449 31.84 -27.48 13.90
CA LYS A 449 32.92 -28.48 13.74
C LYS A 449 34.21 -28.08 14.47
N VAL A 450 34.60 -26.81 14.37
CA VAL A 450 35.80 -26.26 15.02
C VAL A 450 35.71 -26.38 16.54
N GLY A 451 34.52 -26.14 17.10
CA GLY A 451 34.27 -26.29 18.53
C GLY A 451 34.43 -27.74 19.01
N ILE A 452 33.99 -28.71 18.21
CA ILE A 452 34.15 -30.14 18.49
C ILE A 452 35.62 -30.57 18.39
N GLU A 453 36.34 -30.16 17.35
CA GLU A 453 37.78 -30.43 17.21
C GLU A 453 38.58 -29.87 18.40
N SER A 454 38.30 -28.61 18.76
CA SER A 454 38.90 -27.93 19.91
C SER A 454 38.61 -28.68 21.22
N PHE A 455 37.37 -29.15 21.43
CA PHE A 455 37.01 -29.95 22.61
C PHE A 455 37.85 -31.22 22.74
N PHE A 456 38.02 -31.98 21.64
CA PHE A 456 38.80 -33.22 21.65
C PHE A 456 40.32 -33.00 21.77
N GLU A 457 40.86 -31.87 21.28
CA GLU A 457 42.26 -31.49 21.53
C GLU A 457 42.50 -31.14 23.00
N GLU A 458 41.60 -30.36 23.60
CA GLU A 458 41.67 -29.98 25.02
C GLU A 458 41.46 -31.18 25.97
N LEU A 459 40.68 -32.17 25.55
CA LEU A 459 40.50 -33.43 26.27
C LEU A 459 41.84 -34.15 26.50
N LYS A 460 42.83 -33.99 25.60
CA LYS A 460 44.18 -34.56 25.75
C LYS A 460 44.98 -33.91 26.87
N SER A 461 44.57 -32.73 27.36
CA SER A 461 45.24 -32.00 28.43
C SER A 461 45.06 -32.63 29.82
N GLY A 462 44.18 -33.64 29.97
CA GLY A 462 43.93 -34.35 31.24
C GLY A 462 43.18 -33.55 32.32
N ARG A 463 42.62 -32.38 31.98
CA ARG A 463 41.82 -31.57 32.92
C ARG A 463 40.42 -32.18 33.13
N PRO A 464 39.74 -31.91 34.26
CA PRO A 464 38.36 -32.34 34.47
C PRO A 464 37.45 -31.85 33.34
N ILE A 465 36.65 -32.75 32.78
CA ILE A 465 35.88 -32.49 31.55
C ILE A 465 34.83 -31.41 31.72
N SER A 466 34.26 -31.29 32.93
CA SER A 466 33.23 -30.30 33.25
C SER A 466 33.69 -28.85 33.10
N ILE A 467 34.99 -28.58 33.07
CA ILE A 467 35.57 -27.24 32.91
C ILE A 467 36.21 -27.00 31.53
N LEU A 468 36.15 -27.98 30.63
CA LEU A 468 36.74 -27.84 29.31
C LEU A 468 35.90 -26.89 28.43
N PRO A 469 36.55 -26.03 27.62
CA PRO A 469 35.86 -25.24 26.60
C PRO A 469 35.05 -26.15 25.68
N ASN A 470 33.87 -25.69 25.25
CA ASN A 470 32.96 -26.42 24.35
C ASN A 470 32.39 -27.76 24.89
N PHE A 471 32.60 -28.11 26.17
CA PHE A 471 31.97 -29.29 26.78
C PHE A 471 30.44 -29.20 26.79
N HIS A 472 29.89 -28.01 27.09
CA HIS A 472 28.44 -27.79 27.01
C HIS A 472 27.92 -27.99 25.59
N THR A 473 28.61 -27.46 24.59
CA THR A 473 28.29 -27.66 23.16
C THR A 473 28.31 -29.14 22.77
N PHE A 474 29.33 -29.89 23.21
CA PHE A 474 29.41 -31.34 22.99
C PHE A 474 28.27 -32.08 23.68
N LYS A 475 27.92 -31.71 24.92
CA LYS A 475 26.83 -32.33 25.67
C LYS A 475 25.47 -32.10 25.02
N ASP A 476 25.21 -30.88 24.53
CA ASP A 476 23.98 -30.54 23.81
C ASP A 476 23.88 -31.30 22.48
N MET A 477 25.00 -31.39 21.74
CA MET A 477 25.10 -32.23 20.53
C MET A 477 24.82 -33.71 20.87
N ALA A 478 25.43 -34.27 21.91
CA ALA A 478 25.23 -35.66 22.33
C ALA A 478 23.78 -35.95 22.71
N GLN A 479 23.08 -34.99 23.33
CA GLN A 479 21.66 -35.12 23.64
C GLN A 479 20.81 -35.13 22.36
N ARG A 480 21.14 -34.31 21.35
CA ARG A 480 20.46 -34.34 20.04
C ARG A 480 20.75 -35.64 19.29
N PHE A 481 21.98 -36.14 19.36
CA PHE A 481 22.38 -37.45 18.81
C PHE A 481 21.59 -38.60 19.44
N ARG A 482 21.24 -38.52 20.73
CA ARG A 482 20.35 -39.48 21.39
C ARG A 482 18.96 -39.50 20.74
N THR A 483 18.36 -38.33 20.52
CA THR A 483 17.05 -38.23 19.85
C THR A 483 17.11 -38.74 18.41
N LEU A 484 18.19 -38.39 17.68
CA LEU A 484 18.43 -38.88 16.33
C LEU A 484 18.53 -40.40 16.28
N LYS A 485 19.29 -41.00 17.20
CA LYS A 485 19.44 -42.45 17.31
C LYS A 485 18.10 -43.16 17.53
N VAL A 486 17.27 -42.65 18.46
CA VAL A 486 15.93 -43.18 18.69
C VAL A 486 15.11 -43.17 17.39
N GLY A 487 15.12 -42.06 16.65
CA GLY A 487 14.44 -41.97 15.36
C GLY A 487 14.97 -42.98 14.32
N GLN A 488 16.29 -43.16 14.22
CA GLN A 488 16.88 -44.16 13.31
C GLN A 488 16.52 -45.60 13.70
N ASP A 489 16.56 -45.92 15.00
CA ASP A 489 16.26 -47.25 15.51
C ASP A 489 14.77 -47.58 15.32
N GLU A 490 13.87 -46.62 15.50
CA GLU A 490 12.45 -46.78 15.19
C GLU A 490 12.21 -47.12 13.71
N ILE A 491 12.93 -46.45 12.79
CA ILE A 491 12.85 -46.79 11.35
C ILE A 491 13.43 -48.17 11.07
N ARG A 492 14.56 -48.52 11.69
CA ARG A 492 15.20 -49.83 11.54
C ARG A 492 14.28 -50.97 12.02
N ASN A 493 13.49 -50.72 13.07
CA ASN A 493 12.61 -51.72 13.69
C ASN A 493 11.21 -51.82 13.04
N LEU A 494 10.88 -50.95 12.08
CA LEU A 494 9.61 -50.98 11.35
C LEU A 494 9.56 -52.22 10.42
N LYS A 495 8.72 -53.20 10.78
CA LYS A 495 8.51 -54.43 9.99
C LYS A 495 7.56 -54.20 8.81
N LEU A 496 8.08 -53.62 7.74
CA LEU A 496 7.38 -53.41 6.46
C LEU A 496 7.31 -54.73 5.67
N GLY A 497 6.46 -55.68 6.04
CA GLY A 497 6.54 -57.04 5.47
C GLY A 497 5.26 -57.85 5.29
N ALA A 498 4.18 -57.59 6.00
CA ALA A 498 3.09 -58.57 6.07
C ALA A 498 2.16 -58.63 4.82
N ASN A 499 2.08 -57.57 4.01
CA ASN A 499 1.05 -57.46 2.95
C ASN A 499 1.53 -57.09 1.53
N LEU A 500 2.84 -57.00 1.27
CA LEU A 500 3.43 -56.66 -0.05
C LEU A 500 2.82 -57.44 -1.24
N ARG A 501 2.64 -58.75 -1.07
CA ARG A 501 2.05 -59.64 -2.09
C ARG A 501 0.55 -59.38 -2.30
N LYS A 502 -0.16 -58.90 -1.27
CA LYS A 502 -1.57 -58.52 -1.39
C LYS A 502 -1.71 -57.16 -2.06
N THR A 503 -0.78 -56.23 -1.85
CA THR A 503 -0.70 -54.94 -2.55
C THR A 503 -0.46 -55.13 -4.04
N SER A 504 0.47 -56.00 -4.43
CA SER A 504 0.73 -56.29 -5.83
C SER A 504 -0.50 -56.91 -6.50
N LEU A 505 -1.20 -57.81 -5.79
CA LEU A 505 -2.45 -58.40 -6.28
C LEU A 505 -3.56 -57.34 -6.42
N LEU A 506 -3.64 -56.38 -5.49
CA LEU A 506 -4.61 -55.28 -5.58
C LEU A 506 -4.28 -54.31 -6.72
N ILE A 507 -3.02 -53.89 -6.85
CA ILE A 507 -2.56 -53.05 -7.97
C ILE A 507 -2.86 -53.76 -9.30
N GLN A 508 -2.67 -55.08 -9.35
CA GLN A 508 -3.04 -55.89 -10.51
C GLN A 508 -4.56 -55.94 -10.72
N LYS A 509 -5.38 -56.15 -9.69
CA LYS A 509 -6.85 -56.04 -9.79
C LYS A 509 -7.31 -54.66 -10.27
N LEU A 510 -6.69 -53.59 -9.80
CA LEU A 510 -6.97 -52.22 -10.23
C LEU A 510 -6.56 -52.01 -11.70
N ARG A 511 -5.42 -52.57 -12.11
CA ARG A 511 -4.94 -52.57 -13.49
C ARG A 511 -5.89 -53.30 -14.42
N ASP A 512 -6.37 -54.46 -13.99
CA ASP A 512 -7.23 -55.34 -14.79
C ASP A 512 -8.72 -54.96 -14.64
N SER A 513 -9.02 -53.92 -13.85
CA SER A 513 -10.39 -53.49 -13.60
C SER A 513 -11.07 -52.98 -14.88
N LYS A 514 -12.35 -53.34 -15.03
CA LYS A 514 -13.23 -52.77 -16.06
C LYS A 514 -13.29 -51.24 -15.98
N LEU A 515 -13.13 -50.67 -14.78
CA LEU A 515 -13.11 -49.22 -14.55
C LEU A 515 -11.92 -48.56 -15.27
N LYS A 516 -10.69 -49.07 -15.07
CA LYS A 516 -9.50 -48.59 -15.79
C LYS A 516 -9.66 -48.78 -17.30
N SER A 517 -10.15 -49.95 -17.72
CA SER A 517 -10.40 -50.24 -19.14
C SER A 517 -11.36 -49.22 -19.77
N ASN A 518 -12.47 -48.90 -19.10
CA ASN A 518 -13.42 -47.88 -19.57
C ASN A 518 -12.76 -46.52 -19.70
N LEU A 519 -12.02 -46.08 -18.67
CA LEU A 519 -11.38 -44.76 -18.67
C LEU A 519 -10.28 -44.64 -19.75
N GLU A 520 -9.50 -45.70 -20.00
CA GLU A 520 -8.51 -45.72 -21.10
C GLU A 520 -9.20 -45.69 -22.48
N LYS A 521 -10.31 -46.41 -22.65
CA LYS A 521 -11.12 -46.33 -23.88
C LYS A 521 -11.68 -44.92 -24.07
N LEU A 522 -12.22 -44.30 -23.02
CA LEU A 522 -12.70 -42.92 -23.06
C LEU A 522 -11.59 -41.93 -23.39
N LYS A 523 -10.39 -42.12 -22.83
CA LYS A 523 -9.20 -41.32 -23.13
C LYS A 523 -8.79 -41.39 -24.60
N ALA A 524 -8.91 -42.56 -25.24
CA ALA A 524 -8.56 -42.74 -26.64
C ALA A 524 -9.41 -41.88 -27.60
N TYR A 525 -10.58 -41.41 -27.16
CA TYR A 525 -11.42 -40.48 -27.94
C TYR A 525 -10.95 -39.01 -27.88
N GLY A 526 -9.94 -38.68 -27.06
CA GLY A 526 -9.28 -37.38 -27.06
C GLY A 526 -10.23 -36.19 -26.86
N GLU A 527 -10.28 -35.30 -27.84
CA GLU A 527 -11.13 -34.09 -27.84
C GLU A 527 -12.64 -34.39 -27.83
N LYS A 528 -13.05 -35.61 -28.17
CA LYS A 528 -14.47 -36.00 -28.19
C LYS A 528 -15.04 -36.31 -26.79
N PHE A 529 -14.22 -36.60 -25.80
CA PHE A 529 -14.65 -36.83 -24.42
C PHE A 529 -14.01 -35.82 -23.46
N GLN A 530 -14.80 -34.83 -23.03
CA GLN A 530 -14.31 -33.62 -22.35
C GLN A 530 -15.08 -33.35 -21.03
N PRO A 531 -14.96 -34.22 -20.02
CA PRO A 531 -15.65 -34.02 -18.74
C PRO A 531 -15.20 -32.77 -18.00
N GLU A 532 -13.95 -32.32 -18.19
CA GLU A 532 -13.44 -31.07 -17.63
C GLU A 532 -14.22 -29.86 -18.17
N LEU A 533 -14.42 -29.82 -19.49
CA LEU A 533 -15.15 -28.75 -20.16
C LEU A 533 -16.63 -28.72 -19.72
N VAL A 534 -17.27 -29.89 -19.60
CA VAL A 534 -18.66 -29.99 -19.06
C VAL A 534 -18.73 -29.46 -17.63
N LEU A 535 -17.80 -29.87 -16.76
CA LEU A 535 -17.74 -29.37 -15.38
C LEU A 535 -17.50 -27.84 -15.34
N LYS A 536 -16.64 -27.34 -16.23
CA LYS A 536 -16.38 -25.90 -16.42
C LYS A 536 -17.66 -25.17 -16.83
N MET A 537 -18.42 -25.67 -17.80
CA MET A 537 -19.72 -25.11 -18.20
C MET A 537 -20.75 -25.09 -17.06
N MET A 538 -20.86 -26.16 -16.28
CA MET A 538 -21.76 -26.20 -15.13
C MET A 538 -21.36 -25.14 -14.08
N LYS A 539 -20.06 -25.00 -13.77
CA LYS A 539 -19.56 -23.96 -12.85
C LYS A 539 -19.89 -22.56 -13.37
N PHE A 540 -19.70 -22.33 -14.67
CA PHE A 540 -20.07 -21.06 -15.31
C PHE A 540 -21.55 -20.74 -15.11
N CYS A 541 -22.46 -21.65 -15.46
CA CYS A 541 -23.90 -21.48 -15.25
C CYS A 541 -24.23 -21.13 -13.79
N LYS A 542 -23.54 -21.75 -12.83
CA LYS A 542 -23.72 -21.53 -11.39
C LYS A 542 -23.27 -20.17 -10.95
N THR A 543 -22.13 -19.72 -11.43
CA THR A 543 -21.63 -18.39 -11.11
C THR A 543 -22.55 -17.34 -11.72
N VAL A 544 -22.98 -17.48 -12.99
CA VAL A 544 -23.96 -16.55 -13.61
C VAL A 544 -25.30 -16.58 -12.87
N PHE A 545 -25.86 -17.74 -12.52
CA PHE A 545 -27.11 -17.85 -11.74
C PHE A 545 -27.05 -17.05 -10.43
N SER A 546 -25.88 -17.01 -9.78
CA SER A 546 -25.72 -16.32 -8.50
C SER A 546 -25.56 -14.79 -8.58
N LEU A 547 -25.29 -14.21 -9.77
CA LEU A 547 -24.98 -12.78 -9.91
C LEU A 547 -26.16 -11.84 -9.57
N SER A 548 -27.39 -12.26 -9.86
CA SER A 548 -28.62 -11.50 -9.60
C SER A 548 -28.90 -11.24 -8.12
N ASN A 549 -28.17 -11.90 -7.22
CA ASN A 549 -28.21 -11.66 -5.77
C ASN A 549 -27.43 -10.41 -5.34
N PHE A 550 -26.67 -9.76 -6.24
CA PHE A 550 -25.77 -8.64 -5.93
C PHE A 550 -26.22 -7.34 -6.61
N LYS A 551 -27.50 -6.98 -6.43
CA LYS A 551 -28.10 -5.78 -7.04
C LYS A 551 -27.44 -4.49 -6.54
N GLU A 552 -26.87 -4.53 -5.34
CA GLU A 552 -26.22 -3.41 -4.66
C GLU A 552 -24.97 -2.93 -5.41
N THR A 553 -24.30 -3.82 -6.16
CA THR A 553 -23.15 -3.45 -7.00
C THR A 553 -23.52 -2.45 -8.10
N LYS A 554 -24.76 -2.53 -8.62
CA LYS A 554 -25.26 -1.55 -9.58
C LYS A 554 -25.39 -0.17 -8.94
N THR A 555 -26.01 -0.11 -7.76
CA THR A 555 -26.14 1.12 -6.99
C THR A 555 -24.78 1.72 -6.65
N PHE A 556 -23.83 0.88 -6.24
CA PHE A 556 -22.44 1.28 -5.98
C PHE A 556 -21.81 1.97 -7.19
N LEU A 557 -21.86 1.33 -8.38
CA LEU A 557 -21.30 1.93 -9.60
C LEU A 557 -22.03 3.21 -10.04
N GLN A 558 -23.35 3.30 -9.83
CA GLN A 558 -24.10 4.51 -10.14
C GLN A 558 -23.70 5.69 -9.25
N ILE A 559 -23.55 5.46 -7.94
CA ILE A 559 -23.07 6.49 -7.00
C ILE A 559 -21.63 6.87 -7.37
N PHE A 560 -20.79 5.89 -7.70
CA PHE A 560 -19.41 6.14 -8.10
C PHE A 560 -19.32 6.95 -9.41
N ALA A 561 -20.17 6.66 -10.40
CA ALA A 561 -20.26 7.45 -11.63
C ALA A 561 -20.68 8.90 -11.37
N ALA A 562 -21.69 9.12 -10.50
CA ALA A 562 -22.11 10.47 -10.11
C ALA A 562 -21.00 11.25 -9.42
N LEU A 563 -20.27 10.60 -8.50
CA LEU A 563 -19.09 11.19 -7.85
C LEU A 563 -18.04 11.59 -8.88
N ASN A 564 -17.65 10.68 -9.78
CA ASN A 564 -16.61 10.94 -10.77
C ASN A 564 -17.00 12.13 -11.67
N HIS A 565 -18.24 12.16 -12.15
CA HIS A 565 -18.78 13.28 -12.93
C HIS A 565 -18.70 14.61 -12.20
N ASN A 566 -19.26 14.71 -10.98
CA ASN A 566 -19.30 15.95 -10.22
C ASN A 566 -17.90 16.44 -9.82
N LEU A 567 -16.98 15.51 -9.56
CA LEU A 567 -15.59 15.83 -9.23
C LEU A 567 -14.85 16.41 -10.43
N LEU A 568 -14.99 15.79 -11.61
CA LEU A 568 -14.41 16.28 -12.86
C LEU A 568 -15.00 17.64 -13.26
N GLU A 569 -16.30 17.84 -13.06
CA GLU A 569 -16.95 19.14 -13.28
C GLU A 569 -16.35 20.22 -12.36
N ALA A 570 -16.22 19.92 -11.06
CA ALA A 570 -15.64 20.85 -10.08
C ALA A 570 -14.17 21.18 -10.39
N GLU A 571 -13.39 20.17 -10.79
CA GLU A 571 -12.00 20.36 -11.21
C GLU A 571 -11.89 21.24 -12.46
N GLN A 572 -12.69 20.94 -13.49
CA GLN A 572 -12.66 21.70 -14.74
C GLN A 572 -13.06 23.15 -14.49
N PHE A 573 -14.10 23.38 -13.69
CA PHE A 573 -14.55 24.72 -13.33
C PHE A 573 -13.42 25.57 -12.70
N VAL A 574 -12.63 25.00 -11.77
CA VAL A 574 -11.51 25.74 -11.15
C VAL A 574 -10.38 26.02 -12.15
N LYS A 575 -10.10 25.09 -13.07
CA LYS A 575 -9.09 25.28 -14.12
C LYS A 575 -9.45 26.47 -15.03
N ASP A 576 -10.73 26.76 -15.19
CA ASP A 576 -11.24 27.84 -16.03
C ASP A 576 -11.23 29.21 -15.34
N ILE A 577 -11.16 29.28 -14.00
CA ILE A 577 -11.15 30.55 -13.22
C ILE A 577 -10.00 31.47 -13.65
N GLY A 578 -8.78 30.95 -13.72
CA GLY A 578 -7.60 31.75 -14.06
C GLY A 578 -7.67 32.35 -15.48
N PRO A 579 -7.86 31.53 -16.54
CA PRO A 579 -8.05 32.04 -17.89
C PRO A 579 -9.16 33.10 -18.02
N GLN A 580 -10.34 32.85 -17.43
CA GLN A 580 -11.48 33.80 -17.46
C GLN A 580 -11.11 35.12 -16.78
N TYR A 581 -10.45 35.05 -15.62
CA TYR A 581 -10.01 36.24 -14.90
C TYR A 581 -9.08 37.13 -15.75
N HIS A 582 -8.05 36.53 -16.36
CA HIS A 582 -7.07 37.27 -17.16
C HIS A 582 -7.70 37.86 -18.42
N GLU A 583 -8.66 37.18 -19.05
CA GLU A 583 -9.40 37.70 -20.20
C GLU A 583 -10.21 38.95 -19.85
N GLU A 584 -10.91 38.94 -18.71
CA GLU A 584 -11.72 40.07 -18.23
C GLU A 584 -10.87 41.26 -17.75
N HIS A 585 -9.65 41.03 -17.25
CA HIS A 585 -8.82 42.04 -16.57
C HIS A 585 -7.59 42.50 -17.38
N SER A 586 -7.41 42.04 -18.62
CA SER A 586 -6.26 42.37 -19.51
C SER A 586 -6.04 43.88 -19.82
N ARG A 587 -6.91 44.80 -19.35
CA ARG A 587 -6.88 46.23 -19.69
C ARG A 587 -7.04 47.21 -18.51
N LYS A 588 -7.03 46.75 -17.25
CA LYS A 588 -7.18 47.61 -16.05
C LYS A 588 -6.10 47.32 -15.02
N GLU A 589 -5.71 48.31 -14.22
CA GLU A 589 -4.92 48.08 -13.01
C GLU A 589 -5.67 47.08 -12.10
N ASP A 590 -4.95 46.06 -11.62
CA ASP A 590 -5.51 44.90 -10.92
C ASP A 590 -5.92 45.30 -9.48
N SER A 591 -7.07 45.96 -9.35
CA SER A 591 -7.62 46.44 -8.08
C SER A 591 -8.40 45.38 -7.30
N ASN A 592 -8.36 44.12 -7.73
CA ASN A 592 -9.15 43.05 -7.14
C ASN A 592 -8.74 42.81 -5.68
N PRO A 593 -9.68 42.94 -4.71
CA PRO A 593 -9.37 42.82 -3.29
C PRO A 593 -8.75 41.46 -2.93
N ILE A 594 -9.04 40.39 -3.66
CA ILE A 594 -8.50 39.05 -3.36
C ILE A 594 -6.99 38.94 -3.56
N LEU A 595 -6.45 39.70 -4.51
CA LEU A 595 -5.02 39.64 -4.83
C LEU A 595 -4.16 40.52 -3.92
N LYS A 596 -4.81 41.40 -3.13
CA LYS A 596 -4.17 42.29 -2.16
C LYS A 596 -3.70 41.58 -0.88
N LEU A 597 -4.25 40.40 -0.56
CA LEU A 597 -3.81 39.64 0.60
C LEU A 597 -2.44 39.00 0.32
N GLU A 598 -1.37 39.65 0.76
CA GLU A 598 -0.01 39.10 0.69
C GLU A 598 0.09 37.79 1.48
N ASN A 599 0.86 36.84 0.97
CA ASN A 599 1.10 35.52 1.60
C ASN A 599 -0.18 34.79 2.05
N SER A 600 -1.30 34.95 1.32
CA SER A 600 -2.62 34.42 1.67
C SER A 600 -2.65 32.93 2.01
N GLN A 601 -1.76 32.12 1.41
CA GLN A 601 -1.63 30.69 1.70
C GLN A 601 -1.04 30.41 3.07
N GLU A 602 0.07 31.07 3.43
CA GLU A 602 0.71 30.94 4.73
C GLU A 602 -0.20 31.44 5.86
N MET A 603 -0.92 32.53 5.60
CA MET A 603 -1.91 33.07 6.53
C MET A 603 -3.08 32.09 6.75
N ALA A 604 -3.66 31.55 5.68
CA ALA A 604 -4.73 30.56 5.77
C ALA A 604 -4.28 29.30 6.52
N LEU A 605 -3.05 28.83 6.26
CA LEU A 605 -2.43 27.69 6.95
C LEU A 605 -2.27 27.97 8.45
N SER A 606 -1.70 29.12 8.82
CA SER A 606 -1.43 29.49 10.22
C SER A 606 -2.71 29.64 11.02
N LEU A 607 -3.69 30.38 10.48
CA LEU A 607 -5.03 30.52 11.07
C LEU A 607 -5.73 29.16 11.20
N GLY A 608 -5.74 28.37 10.12
CA GLY A 608 -6.38 27.07 10.08
C GLY A 608 -5.82 26.11 11.14
N ARG A 609 -4.49 26.05 11.29
CA ARG A 609 -3.84 25.21 12.31
C ARG A 609 -4.24 25.64 13.73
N GLY A 610 -4.13 26.92 14.08
CA GLY A 610 -4.50 27.40 15.42
C GLY A 610 -5.99 27.24 15.72
N MET A 611 -6.84 27.52 14.73
CA MET A 611 -8.29 27.34 14.86
C MET A 611 -8.68 25.87 14.98
N ARG A 612 -7.95 24.93 14.36
CA ARG A 612 -8.13 23.49 14.58
C ARG A 612 -7.91 23.11 16.04
N VAL A 613 -6.84 23.63 16.67
CA VAL A 613 -6.58 23.40 18.11
C VAL A 613 -7.73 23.93 18.96
N LEU A 614 -8.17 25.17 18.70
CA LEU A 614 -9.28 25.79 19.43
C LEU A 614 -10.60 25.02 19.24
N ARG A 615 -10.85 24.50 18.02
CA ARG A 615 -12.00 23.63 17.72
C ARG A 615 -11.97 22.35 18.55
N GLN A 616 -10.80 21.71 18.67
CA GLN A 616 -10.64 20.50 19.48
C GLN A 616 -10.88 20.79 20.97
N MET A 617 -10.49 21.96 21.48
CA MET A 617 -10.85 22.40 22.84
C MET A 617 -12.36 22.59 23.03
N VAL A 618 -13.05 23.22 22.06
CA VAL A 618 -14.52 23.35 22.06
C VAL A 618 -15.20 21.98 22.03
N LYS A 619 -14.70 21.06 21.20
CA LYS A 619 -15.21 19.68 21.10
C LYS A 619 -15.00 18.93 22.42
N THR A 620 -13.83 19.02 23.02
CA THR A 620 -13.51 18.41 24.32
C THR A 620 -14.42 18.94 25.43
N LEU A 621 -14.67 20.26 25.47
CA LEU A 621 -15.61 20.85 26.43
C LEU A 621 -17.04 20.33 26.23
N ARG A 622 -17.49 20.13 24.99
CA ARG A 622 -18.79 19.50 24.67
C ARG A 622 -18.86 18.04 25.18
N TYR A 623 -17.72 17.35 25.24
CA TYR A 623 -17.58 15.97 25.70
C TYR A 623 -17.31 15.86 27.21
N LYS A 624 -17.32 16.98 27.95
CA LYS A 624 -17.08 17.03 29.41
C LYS A 624 -17.85 16.00 30.23
N ARG A 625 -19.12 15.74 29.90
CA ARG A 625 -19.92 14.70 30.61
C ARG A 625 -19.40 13.29 30.35
N ARG A 626 -18.94 13.00 29.13
CA ARG A 626 -18.34 11.70 28.75
C ARG A 626 -17.00 11.50 29.44
N LEU A 627 -16.18 12.55 29.50
CA LEU A 627 -14.90 12.55 30.20
C LEU A 627 -15.07 12.36 31.72
N ARG A 628 -16.07 13.01 32.34
CA ARG A 628 -16.38 12.81 33.76
C ARG A 628 -16.77 11.37 34.08
N LYS A 629 -17.53 10.71 33.21
CA LYS A 629 -17.89 9.29 33.40
C LYS A 629 -16.66 8.38 33.47
N VAL A 630 -15.57 8.71 32.76
CA VAL A 630 -14.31 7.93 32.81
C VAL A 630 -13.71 7.91 34.24
N LEU A 631 -13.98 8.95 35.03
CA LEU A 631 -13.51 9.04 36.42
C LEU A 631 -14.21 8.05 37.36
N GLU A 632 -15.40 7.59 36.96
CA GLU A 632 -16.30 6.72 37.72
C GLU A 632 -16.18 5.24 37.29
N TYR A 633 -15.34 4.93 36.31
CA TYR A 633 -15.20 3.55 35.81
C TYR A 633 -14.59 2.62 36.86
N SER A 634 -15.14 1.41 36.92
CA SER A 634 -14.83 0.40 37.93
C SER A 634 -13.38 -0.09 37.84
N GLU A 635 -12.92 -0.73 38.93
CA GLU A 635 -11.61 -1.39 38.93
C GLU A 635 -11.49 -2.46 37.85
N GLY A 636 -12.57 -3.18 37.52
CA GLY A 636 -12.54 -4.17 36.43
C GLY A 636 -12.20 -3.58 35.05
N VAL A 637 -12.63 -2.34 34.77
CA VAL A 637 -12.21 -1.63 33.54
C VAL A 637 -10.76 -1.19 33.63
N SER A 638 -10.34 -0.68 34.80
CA SER A 638 -8.96 -0.23 35.02
C SER A 638 -7.96 -1.37 34.95
N ASP A 639 -8.21 -2.48 35.64
CA ASP A 639 -7.40 -3.70 35.60
C ASP A 639 -7.19 -4.18 34.17
N LYS A 640 -8.26 -4.15 33.37
CA LYS A 640 -8.19 -4.61 31.98
C LYS A 640 -7.27 -3.72 31.14
N ILE A 641 -7.39 -2.40 31.27
CA ILE A 641 -6.51 -1.45 30.56
C ILE A 641 -5.07 -1.61 31.05
N GLN A 642 -4.85 -1.67 32.37
CA GLN A 642 -3.51 -1.76 32.96
C GLN A 642 -2.78 -3.06 32.61
N ARG A 643 -3.47 -4.20 32.59
CA ARG A 643 -2.84 -5.51 32.35
C ARG A 643 -2.62 -5.81 30.87
N TYR A 644 -3.54 -5.38 30.00
CA TYR A 644 -3.59 -5.90 28.63
C TYR A 644 -3.47 -4.84 27.53
N ASN A 645 -3.39 -3.55 27.86
CA ASN A 645 -3.14 -2.56 26.81
C ASN A 645 -1.69 -2.66 26.31
N ALA A 646 -1.50 -2.70 25.00
CA ALA A 646 -0.18 -2.87 24.38
C ALA A 646 0.75 -1.65 24.59
N PHE A 647 0.19 -0.47 24.85
CA PHE A 647 0.95 0.78 24.91
C PHE A 647 1.18 1.24 26.35
N GLU A 648 2.44 1.41 26.76
CA GLU A 648 2.76 1.80 28.14
C GLU A 648 2.26 3.21 28.48
N HIS A 649 2.36 4.17 27.56
CA HIS A 649 1.85 5.53 27.77
C HIS A 649 0.34 5.56 28.08
N VAL A 650 -0.44 4.63 27.51
CA VAL A 650 -1.88 4.50 27.81
C VAL A 650 -2.07 4.09 29.27
N LYS A 651 -1.27 3.15 29.76
CA LYS A 651 -1.33 2.69 31.15
C LYS A 651 -0.94 3.81 32.10
N GLU A 652 0.14 4.53 31.84
CA GLU A 652 0.63 5.63 32.68
C GLU A 652 -0.43 6.74 32.85
N VAL A 653 -0.96 7.25 31.73
CA VAL A 653 -2.01 8.28 31.77
C VAL A 653 -3.27 7.73 32.44
N TRP A 654 -3.61 6.45 32.23
CA TRP A 654 -4.77 5.83 32.87
C TRP A 654 -4.64 5.69 34.40
N ARG A 655 -3.45 5.39 34.92
CA ARG A 655 -3.17 5.37 36.38
C ARG A 655 -3.49 6.73 37.00
N ASN A 656 -3.13 7.80 36.30
CA ASN A 656 -3.34 9.19 36.74
C ASN A 656 -4.60 9.84 36.16
N ARG A 657 -5.51 9.08 35.53
CA ARG A 657 -6.66 9.62 34.76
C ARG A 657 -7.51 10.63 35.53
N LYS A 658 -7.67 10.44 36.84
CA LYS A 658 -8.45 11.34 37.70
C LYS A 658 -7.85 12.73 37.75
N VAL A 659 -6.53 12.83 37.85
CA VAL A 659 -5.79 14.09 37.89
C VAL A 659 -5.79 14.71 36.49
N GLU A 660 -5.38 13.96 35.47
CA GLU A 660 -5.25 14.46 34.09
C GLU A 660 -6.56 15.00 33.52
N ILE A 661 -7.64 14.21 33.60
CA ILE A 661 -8.95 14.62 33.08
C ILE A 661 -9.52 15.78 33.89
N SER A 662 -9.39 15.78 35.22
CA SER A 662 -9.91 16.88 36.05
C SER A 662 -9.18 18.19 35.80
N LYS A 663 -7.85 18.14 35.64
CA LYS A 663 -7.02 19.29 35.29
C LYS A 663 -7.42 19.87 33.94
N LEU A 664 -7.49 19.03 32.90
CA LEU A 664 -7.93 19.45 31.56
C LEU A 664 -9.32 20.11 31.59
N LEU A 665 -10.28 19.49 32.28
CA LEU A 665 -11.63 20.06 32.38
C LEU A 665 -11.66 21.39 33.16
N SER A 666 -10.77 21.58 34.13
CA SER A 666 -10.63 22.84 34.87
C SER A 666 -10.05 23.94 33.97
N GLU A 667 -8.94 23.64 33.27
CA GLU A 667 -8.29 24.57 32.33
C GLU A 667 -9.26 25.00 31.21
N LEU A 668 -10.03 24.08 30.65
CA LEU A 668 -11.04 24.39 29.63
C LEU A 668 -12.21 25.25 30.17
N GLU A 669 -12.59 25.11 31.43
CA GLU A 669 -13.61 25.97 32.04
C GLU A 669 -13.08 27.38 32.32
N ILE A 670 -11.81 27.51 32.72
CA ILE A 670 -11.14 28.82 32.83
C ILE A 670 -11.13 29.51 31.46
N LEU A 671 -10.74 28.81 30.40
CA LEU A 671 -10.75 29.33 29.03
C LEU A 671 -12.17 29.71 28.59
N ASN A 672 -13.17 28.89 28.89
CA ASN A 672 -14.57 29.17 28.57
C ASN A 672 -15.11 30.39 29.34
N LYS A 673 -14.69 30.60 30.59
CA LYS A 673 -15.02 31.79 31.37
C LYS A 673 -14.32 33.05 30.83
N TYR A 674 -13.09 32.93 30.34
CA TYR A 674 -12.45 34.03 29.61
C TYR A 674 -13.22 34.36 28.33
N ALA A 675 -13.61 33.35 27.56
CA ALA A 675 -14.41 33.51 26.35
C ALA A 675 -15.73 34.25 26.61
N GLU A 676 -16.36 34.05 27.77
CA GLU A 676 -17.57 34.78 28.15
C GLU A 676 -17.39 36.31 28.15
N LYS A 677 -16.22 36.79 28.59
CA LYS A 677 -15.90 38.22 28.66
C LYS A 677 -15.67 38.85 27.29
N VAL A 678 -15.10 38.08 26.35
CA VAL A 678 -14.69 38.58 25.02
C VAL A 678 -15.67 38.23 23.91
N LYS A 679 -16.67 37.38 24.16
CA LYS A 679 -17.55 36.84 23.13
C LYS A 679 -18.21 37.88 22.25
N ASP A 680 -18.53 39.08 22.77
CA ASP A 680 -19.22 40.17 22.06
C ASP A 680 -18.33 41.36 21.67
N SER A 681 -17.03 41.23 21.89
CA SER A 681 -16.01 42.24 21.61
C SER A 681 -15.69 42.36 20.11
N SER A 682 -14.63 43.12 19.75
CA SER A 682 -14.10 43.17 18.39
C SER A 682 -13.34 41.88 18.05
N PRO A 683 -13.07 41.59 16.76
CA PRO A 683 -12.23 40.46 16.36
C PRO A 683 -10.85 40.46 17.05
N MET A 684 -10.25 41.65 17.22
CA MET A 684 -8.95 41.82 17.88
C MET A 684 -8.96 41.55 19.39
N GLU A 685 -10.10 41.74 20.05
CA GLU A 685 -10.25 41.33 21.45
C GLU A 685 -10.58 39.83 21.55
N MET A 686 -11.33 39.28 20.60
CA MET A 686 -11.63 37.84 20.55
C MET A 686 -10.38 36.99 20.30
N ARG A 687 -9.46 37.41 19.41
CA ARG A 687 -8.26 36.61 19.07
C ARG A 687 -7.39 36.29 20.28
N LYS A 688 -7.41 37.12 21.34
CA LYS A 688 -6.66 36.88 22.59
C LYS A 688 -7.03 35.56 23.25
N ILE A 689 -8.18 34.98 22.91
CA ILE A 689 -8.54 33.61 23.31
C ILE A 689 -7.50 32.57 22.86
N LEU A 690 -6.82 32.79 21.73
CA LEU A 690 -5.80 31.89 21.20
C LEU A 690 -4.55 31.90 22.10
N ASP A 691 -4.14 33.07 22.57
CA ASP A 691 -3.03 33.20 23.52
C ASP A 691 -3.41 32.60 24.89
N GLU A 692 -4.63 32.83 25.36
CA GLU A 692 -5.13 32.18 26.59
C GLU A 692 -5.26 30.66 26.45
N ALA A 693 -5.60 30.16 25.27
CA ALA A 693 -5.70 28.73 24.98
C ALA A 693 -4.35 28.01 25.13
N THR A 694 -3.21 28.71 24.99
CA THR A 694 -1.87 28.12 25.22
C THR A 694 -1.65 27.62 26.65
N LYS A 695 -2.49 28.04 27.61
CA LYS A 695 -2.45 27.61 29.00
C LYS A 695 -3.14 26.27 29.24
N VAL A 696 -3.88 25.74 28.26
CA VAL A 696 -4.51 24.43 28.32
C VAL A 696 -3.51 23.37 27.86
N HIS A 697 -3.21 22.40 28.72
CA HIS A 697 -2.17 21.38 28.45
C HIS A 697 -2.75 20.13 27.80
N GLY A 698 -3.82 19.61 28.39
CA GLY A 698 -4.34 18.28 28.06
C GLY A 698 -3.30 17.17 28.25
N PHE A 699 -3.47 16.05 27.54
CA PHE A 699 -2.65 14.85 27.71
C PHE A 699 -2.67 13.97 26.44
N SER A 700 -1.75 12.99 26.36
CA SER A 700 -1.61 12.11 25.20
C SER A 700 -2.90 11.35 24.86
N SER A 701 -3.14 11.11 23.56
CA SER A 701 -4.36 10.46 23.07
C SER A 701 -4.42 8.98 23.46
N ILE A 702 -5.21 8.65 24.50
CA ILE A 702 -5.33 7.27 25.00
C ILE A 702 -6.60 6.53 24.57
N PHE A 703 -7.65 7.24 24.15
CA PHE A 703 -8.98 6.64 24.01
C PHE A 703 -9.13 5.76 22.76
N GLY A 704 -8.38 6.02 21.68
CA GLY A 704 -8.35 5.16 20.49
C GLY A 704 -7.84 3.74 20.81
N PRO A 705 -6.61 3.60 21.34
CA PRO A 705 -6.08 2.31 21.75
C PRO A 705 -6.95 1.57 22.78
N ILE A 706 -7.59 2.31 23.70
CA ILE A 706 -8.53 1.71 24.67
C ILE A 706 -9.79 1.21 23.96
N PHE A 707 -10.34 1.96 23.01
CA PHE A 707 -11.50 1.52 22.24
C PHE A 707 -11.20 0.23 21.46
N GLU A 708 -10.07 0.17 20.75
CA GLU A 708 -9.65 -1.03 20.01
C GLU A 708 -9.53 -2.25 20.93
N GLN A 709 -8.91 -2.08 22.10
CA GLN A 709 -8.78 -3.13 23.11
C GLN A 709 -10.15 -3.66 23.59
N PHE A 710 -11.17 -2.80 23.66
CA PHE A 710 -12.50 -3.13 24.19
C PHE A 710 -13.52 -3.48 23.09
N ASN A 711 -13.19 -3.27 21.82
CA ASN A 711 -14.07 -3.54 20.70
C ASN A 711 -14.37 -5.05 20.60
N GLY A 712 -15.62 -5.42 20.29
CA GLY A 712 -16.06 -6.82 20.23
C GLY A 712 -16.35 -7.49 21.58
N GLN A 713 -16.12 -6.83 22.72
CA GLN A 713 -16.36 -7.42 24.05
C GLN A 713 -17.78 -7.13 24.56
N LYS A 714 -18.45 -8.17 25.08
CA LYS A 714 -19.84 -8.05 25.58
C LYS A 714 -19.93 -7.44 26.99
N THR A 715 -18.87 -7.54 27.80
CA THR A 715 -18.90 -7.21 29.25
C THR A 715 -18.93 -5.71 29.56
N PHE A 716 -18.40 -4.86 28.67
CA PHE A 716 -18.21 -3.41 28.92
C PHE A 716 -18.85 -2.53 27.84
N LEU A 717 -20.00 -2.94 27.31
CA LEU A 717 -20.60 -2.32 26.11
C LEU A 717 -20.86 -0.81 26.25
N ARG A 718 -21.19 -0.33 27.46
CA ARG A 718 -21.45 1.11 27.71
C ARG A 718 -20.16 1.93 27.70
N GLU A 719 -19.10 1.39 28.29
CA GLU A 719 -17.76 1.95 28.34
C GLU A 719 -17.14 1.95 26.94
N THR A 720 -17.21 0.83 26.22
CA THR A 720 -16.74 0.71 24.82
C THR A 720 -17.37 1.79 23.94
N LYS A 721 -18.70 1.98 24.00
CA LYS A 721 -19.40 3.06 23.26
C LYS A 721 -18.98 4.46 23.69
N ASN A 722 -18.51 4.65 24.93
CA ASN A 722 -18.00 5.93 25.37
C ASN A 722 -16.57 6.16 24.88
N PHE A 723 -15.71 5.13 24.93
CA PHE A 723 -14.35 5.17 24.39
C PHE A 723 -14.35 5.42 22.88
N GLU A 724 -15.23 4.77 22.13
CA GLU A 724 -15.44 5.03 20.69
C GLU A 724 -15.64 6.51 20.41
N LYS A 725 -16.49 7.18 21.21
CA LYS A 725 -16.74 8.62 21.07
C LYS A 725 -15.57 9.47 21.54
N LEU A 726 -14.88 9.08 22.60
CA LEU A 726 -13.72 9.82 23.12
C LEU A 726 -12.47 9.65 22.25
N ALA A 727 -12.37 8.58 21.47
CA ALA A 727 -11.32 8.35 20.49
C ALA A 727 -11.31 9.43 19.38
N GLU A 728 -12.45 10.09 19.15
CA GLU A 728 -12.56 11.21 18.19
C GLU A 728 -11.90 12.52 18.70
N LEU A 729 -11.30 12.55 19.90
CA LEU A 729 -10.71 13.75 20.50
C LEU A 729 -9.17 13.76 20.40
N GLU A 730 -8.61 14.88 19.94
CA GLU A 730 -7.19 15.20 20.11
C GLU A 730 -7.00 15.98 21.41
N LEU A 731 -6.25 15.40 22.37
CA LEU A 731 -6.16 15.94 23.73
C LEU A 731 -4.78 16.52 24.07
N ASN A 732 -3.76 16.35 23.23
CA ASN A 732 -2.41 16.86 23.51
C ASN A 732 -2.24 18.31 23.01
N PHE A 733 -2.83 19.26 23.74
CA PHE A 733 -2.78 20.68 23.38
C PHE A 733 -1.42 21.33 23.64
N ALA A 734 -0.66 20.83 24.61
CA ALA A 734 0.66 21.38 24.95
C ALA A 734 1.65 21.32 23.79
N SER A 735 1.59 20.27 22.96
CA SER A 735 2.42 20.12 21.76
C SER A 735 2.07 21.09 20.62
N GLN A 736 0.91 21.77 20.69
CA GLN A 736 0.34 22.56 19.60
C GLN A 736 0.28 24.06 19.91
N LYS A 737 0.94 24.53 20.99
CA LYS A 737 0.90 25.95 21.42
C LYS A 737 1.43 26.92 20.35
N GLY A 738 2.43 26.51 19.57
CA GLY A 738 2.98 27.32 18.48
C GLY A 738 1.93 27.70 17.44
N TYR A 739 1.01 26.77 17.11
CA TYR A 739 -0.07 27.04 16.14
C TYR A 739 -1.07 28.06 16.65
N LEU A 740 -1.38 28.06 17.95
CA LEU A 740 -2.26 29.05 18.56
C LEU A 740 -1.67 30.46 18.47
N HIS A 741 -0.36 30.59 18.76
CA HIS A 741 0.32 31.89 18.70
C HIS A 741 0.43 32.42 17.26
N ALA A 742 0.84 31.56 16.31
CA ALA A 742 0.90 31.91 14.89
C ALA A 742 -0.46 32.38 14.35
N ALA A 743 -1.55 31.67 14.71
CA ALA A 743 -2.90 32.09 14.36
C ALA A 743 -3.28 33.44 15.00
N SER A 744 -2.90 33.68 16.26
CA SER A 744 -3.15 34.97 16.92
C SER A 744 -2.50 36.13 16.17
N LEU A 745 -1.24 35.99 15.75
CA LEU A 745 -0.50 36.99 14.99
C LEU A 745 -1.12 37.25 13.60
N SER A 746 -1.62 36.20 12.94
CA SER A 746 -2.25 36.32 11.62
C SER A 746 -3.47 37.25 11.62
N PHE A 747 -4.14 37.46 12.76
CA PHE A 747 -5.26 38.40 12.85
C PHE A 747 -4.83 39.88 12.77
N ASP A 748 -3.57 40.22 13.08
CA ASP A 748 -3.05 41.59 12.92
C ASP A 748 -2.91 41.94 11.42
N GLU A 749 -2.42 41.00 10.63
CA GLU A 749 -2.34 41.12 9.16
C GLU A 749 -3.73 41.15 8.54
N LEU A 750 -4.65 40.27 8.98
CA LEU A 750 -6.04 40.28 8.51
C LEU A 750 -6.75 41.60 8.79
N LYS A 751 -6.51 42.20 9.96
CA LYS A 751 -7.08 43.51 10.28
C LYS A 751 -6.63 44.55 9.26
N THR A 752 -5.33 44.59 8.97
CA THR A 752 -4.75 45.53 7.99
C THR A 752 -5.37 45.33 6.61
N TYR A 753 -5.50 44.09 6.18
CA TYR A 753 -6.14 43.74 4.91
C TYR A 753 -7.61 44.19 4.84
N PHE A 754 -8.43 43.85 5.85
CA PHE A 754 -9.85 44.24 5.84
C PHE A 754 -10.05 45.75 6.01
N ASP A 755 -9.20 46.42 6.77
CA ASP A 755 -9.24 47.89 6.90
C ASP A 755 -8.94 48.56 5.54
N GLU A 756 -8.04 48.01 4.72
CA GLU A 756 -7.78 48.50 3.36
C GLU A 756 -8.92 48.16 2.38
N VAL A 757 -9.40 46.91 2.37
CA VAL A 757 -10.45 46.45 1.45
C VAL A 757 -11.77 47.19 1.66
N PHE A 758 -12.07 47.62 2.89
CA PHE A 758 -13.29 48.34 3.23
C PHE A 758 -13.07 49.84 3.48
N ASP A 759 -11.87 50.36 3.20
CA ASP A 759 -11.50 51.77 3.36
C ASP A 759 -11.83 52.34 4.76
N LEU A 760 -11.47 51.60 5.81
CA LEU A 760 -11.84 51.92 7.20
C LEU A 760 -10.87 52.88 7.90
N ASP A 761 -9.81 53.33 7.21
CA ASP A 761 -8.74 54.16 7.77
C ASP A 761 -8.50 55.42 6.93
N HIS A 762 -9.44 56.38 6.99
CA HIS A 762 -9.38 57.65 6.26
C HIS A 762 -8.19 58.57 6.66
N ASN A 763 -7.46 58.23 7.73
CA ASN A 763 -6.32 59.02 8.21
C ASN A 763 -5.00 58.72 7.50
N ARG A 764 -4.92 57.71 6.63
CA ARG A 764 -3.73 57.52 5.78
C ARG A 764 -3.60 58.57 4.68
N HIS A 765 -4.65 59.33 4.38
CA HIS A 765 -4.62 60.39 3.36
C HIS A 765 -4.17 61.78 3.87
N HIS A 766 -3.87 61.92 5.17
CA HIS A 766 -3.37 63.18 5.74
C HIS A 766 -2.16 63.01 6.67
N HIS A 767 -1.23 62.13 6.31
CA HIS A 767 0.15 62.49 6.59
C HIS A 767 0.56 63.49 5.51
N HIS A 768 0.63 64.78 5.91
CA HIS A 768 1.67 65.62 5.36
C HIS A 768 2.95 64.76 5.37
N GLU A 769 3.61 64.66 4.22
CA GLU A 769 5.05 64.53 4.19
C GLU A 769 5.60 65.67 5.07
N ILE A 770 5.62 65.45 6.38
CA ILE A 770 6.81 65.83 7.11
C ILE A 770 7.81 64.87 6.50
N GLU A 771 8.68 65.40 5.64
CA GLU A 771 10.01 64.84 5.49
C GLU A 771 10.53 64.66 6.91
N HIS A 772 10.22 63.52 7.54
CA HIS A 772 11.19 62.86 8.34
C HIS A 772 12.29 62.66 7.33
N ASN A 773 13.26 63.57 7.39
CA ASN A 773 14.53 63.39 6.76
C ASN A 773 14.98 62.08 7.40
N HIS A 774 14.63 60.97 6.77
CA HIS A 774 15.07 59.65 7.15
C HIS A 774 16.56 59.60 6.86
N LEU A 775 17.11 60.60 6.14
CA LEU A 775 18.52 60.77 5.85
C LEU A 775 19.43 60.61 7.06
N PRO A 776 19.24 61.14 8.29
CA PRO A 776 20.13 60.85 9.42
C PRO A 776 19.99 59.41 9.93
N ALA A 777 18.78 58.83 9.97
CA ALA A 777 18.56 57.45 10.42
C ALA A 777 19.03 56.43 9.37
N ILE A 778 18.76 56.70 8.10
CA ILE A 778 19.26 56.02 6.91
C ILE A 778 20.77 56.23 6.82
N LEU A 779 21.33 57.40 7.13
CA LEU A 779 22.79 57.61 7.17
C LEU A 779 23.40 56.82 8.31
N ILE A 780 22.78 56.76 9.50
CA ILE A 780 23.27 55.94 10.61
C ILE A 780 23.18 54.45 10.25
N CYS A 781 22.06 54.00 9.68
CA CYS A 781 21.88 52.61 9.23
C CYS A 781 22.81 52.26 8.06
N ILE A 782 23.00 53.15 7.09
CA ILE A 782 23.95 53.01 5.99
C ILE A 782 25.37 53.04 6.54
N THR A 783 25.69 53.87 7.52
CA THR A 783 27.04 53.94 8.11
C THR A 783 27.34 52.67 8.92
N ILE A 784 26.38 52.17 9.69
CA ILE A 784 26.50 50.90 10.42
C ILE A 784 26.56 49.72 9.44
N PHE A 785 25.73 49.72 8.40
CA PHE A 785 25.73 48.70 7.35
C PHE A 785 27.03 48.73 6.54
N LEU A 786 27.55 49.91 6.22
CA LEU A 786 28.84 50.10 5.56
C LEU A 786 30.00 49.72 6.48
N LEU A 787 29.93 49.97 7.79
CA LEU A 787 30.94 49.52 8.77
C LEU A 787 30.95 48.01 8.92
N ILE A 788 29.78 47.37 8.94
CA ILE A 788 29.64 45.91 8.97
C ILE A 788 30.14 45.31 7.66
N ILE A 789 29.81 45.93 6.52
CA ILE A 789 30.33 45.52 5.20
C ILE A 789 31.84 45.73 5.11
N LEU A 790 32.39 46.84 5.62
CA LEU A 790 33.82 47.11 5.63
C LEU A 790 34.54 46.11 6.54
N PHE A 791 33.97 45.80 7.70
CA PHE A 791 34.49 44.79 8.61
C PHE A 791 34.47 43.39 7.96
N VAL A 792 33.39 43.04 7.27
CA VAL A 792 33.29 41.79 6.49
C VAL A 792 34.27 41.79 5.32
N PHE A 793 34.50 42.90 4.63
CA PHE A 793 35.49 43.00 3.55
C PHE A 793 36.94 43.00 4.02
N ILE A 794 37.22 43.57 5.19
CA ILE A 794 38.54 43.49 5.82
C ILE A 794 38.80 42.04 6.21
N VAL A 795 37.87 41.40 6.91
CA VAL A 795 37.96 39.97 7.29
C VAL A 795 38.06 39.08 6.05
N TYR A 796 37.28 39.35 5.00
CA TYR A 796 37.30 38.61 3.75
C TYR A 796 38.57 38.87 2.91
N GLY A 797 39.12 40.09 2.90
CA GLY A 797 40.37 40.45 2.21
C GLY A 797 41.63 39.88 2.87
N PHE A 798 41.55 39.54 4.16
CA PHE A 798 42.55 38.75 4.86
C PHE A 798 42.38 37.23 4.66
N THR A 799 41.27 36.77 4.06
CA THR A 799 41.15 35.36 3.63
C THR A 799 41.76 35.14 2.23
N PRO A 800 42.39 33.99 1.96
CA PRO A 800 42.98 33.67 0.66
C PRO A 800 41.96 33.69 -0.48
N THR A 801 40.70 33.35 -0.17
CA THR A 801 39.57 33.27 -1.09
C THR A 801 39.02 34.65 -1.49
N GLY A 802 39.08 35.64 -0.60
CA GLY A 802 38.53 36.97 -0.87
C GLY A 802 39.38 37.83 -1.79
N ARG A 803 40.70 37.61 -1.82
CA ARG A 803 41.58 38.25 -2.81
C ARG A 803 41.37 37.73 -4.24
N ILE A 804 40.61 36.65 -4.44
CA ILE A 804 40.50 35.94 -5.72
C ILE A 804 39.08 36.07 -6.34
N LYS A 805 38.10 36.64 -5.63
CA LYS A 805 36.67 36.57 -5.99
C LYS A 805 35.99 37.93 -6.21
N TYR A 806 36.64 38.80 -6.98
CA TYR A 806 35.99 39.91 -7.68
C TYR A 806 36.20 39.75 -9.19
N LEU A 807 35.54 38.76 -9.81
CA LEU A 807 35.24 38.77 -11.25
C LEU A 807 34.33 37.60 -11.64
N PHE A 808 33.34 37.90 -12.50
CA PHE A 808 32.52 37.01 -13.36
C PHE A 808 31.35 36.25 -12.70
N MET A 809 30.07 36.38 -13.09
CA MET A 809 29.47 36.80 -14.38
C MET A 809 30.14 36.18 -15.62
N ASP A 810 30.00 34.87 -15.82
CA ASP A 810 30.51 34.21 -17.02
C ASP A 810 29.52 34.25 -18.20
N ARG A 811 29.34 35.47 -18.71
CA ARG A 811 29.19 35.76 -20.14
C ARG A 811 29.97 37.04 -20.43
N GLN A 812 31.12 36.94 -21.08
CA GLN A 812 31.60 38.00 -21.98
C GLN A 812 31.90 37.42 -23.35
N ASP A 813 31.49 38.16 -24.38
CA ASP A 813 31.76 37.90 -25.80
C ASP A 813 31.30 36.55 -26.36
N GLY A 814 30.22 35.98 -25.82
CA GLY A 814 29.61 34.76 -26.38
C GLY A 814 30.44 33.49 -26.23
N LYS A 815 31.44 33.48 -25.32
CA LYS A 815 32.33 32.35 -25.05
C LYS A 815 32.12 31.82 -23.63
N ASN A 816 32.24 30.50 -23.47
CA ASN A 816 32.01 29.79 -22.21
C ASN A 816 33.33 29.19 -21.75
N ALA A 817 33.87 29.68 -20.63
CA ALA A 817 35.23 29.37 -20.18
C ALA A 817 35.47 27.87 -19.93
N LEU A 818 34.45 27.12 -19.50
CA LEU A 818 34.57 25.67 -19.31
C LEU A 818 34.57 24.92 -20.64
N LEU A 819 33.83 25.40 -21.64
CA LEU A 819 33.83 24.83 -22.99
C LEU A 819 35.12 25.13 -23.74
N ASP A 820 35.68 26.33 -23.55
CA ASP A 820 36.96 26.70 -24.16
C ASP A 820 38.14 25.98 -23.48
N ALA A 821 38.15 25.81 -22.16
CA ALA A 821 39.17 24.99 -21.48
C ALA A 821 39.15 23.52 -21.94
N ALA A 822 37.96 22.94 -22.19
CA ALA A 822 37.83 21.60 -22.76
C ALA A 822 38.24 21.55 -24.25
N ARG A 823 38.03 22.64 -25.00
CA ARG A 823 38.44 22.79 -26.39
C ARG A 823 39.95 23.01 -26.55
N GLU A 824 40.59 23.69 -25.61
CA GLU A 824 42.04 23.94 -25.57
C GLU A 824 42.84 22.70 -25.14
N MET A 825 42.15 21.64 -24.70
CA MET A 825 42.73 20.34 -24.38
C MET A 825 43.82 20.44 -23.30
N ASN A 826 43.61 21.33 -22.32
CA ASN A 826 44.53 21.58 -21.22
C ASN A 826 43.92 21.14 -19.87
N PRO A 827 44.33 19.97 -19.32
CA PRO A 827 43.81 19.43 -18.06
C PRO A 827 44.02 20.36 -16.87
N THR A 828 45.13 21.11 -16.87
CA THR A 828 45.49 22.05 -15.80
C THR A 828 44.57 23.26 -15.80
N ASN A 829 44.28 23.83 -16.98
CA ASN A 829 43.31 24.91 -17.11
C ASN A 829 41.89 24.44 -16.78
N LEU A 830 41.52 23.22 -17.19
CA LEU A 830 40.22 22.64 -16.86
C LEU A 830 40.03 22.44 -15.34
N LYS A 831 41.01 21.84 -14.65
CA LYS A 831 41.01 21.73 -13.17
C LYS A 831 40.92 23.11 -12.51
N LYS A 832 41.60 24.10 -13.08
CA LYS A 832 41.62 25.48 -12.57
C LYS A 832 40.26 26.18 -12.75
N VAL A 833 39.53 25.91 -13.83
CA VAL A 833 38.17 26.42 -14.08
C VAL A 833 37.13 25.69 -13.22
N LEU A 834 37.25 24.37 -13.05
CA LEU A 834 36.35 23.58 -12.18
C LEU A 834 36.52 23.94 -10.69
N ARG A 835 37.75 24.13 -10.21
CA ARG A 835 38.02 24.62 -8.84
C ARG A 835 37.43 26.00 -8.57
N LYS A 836 37.12 26.78 -9.61
CA LYS A 836 36.47 28.10 -9.51
C LYS A 836 34.94 28.03 -9.50
N GLY A 837 34.34 26.84 -9.50
CA GLY A 837 32.89 26.63 -9.39
C GLY A 837 32.13 26.83 -10.70
N ALA A 838 32.81 26.69 -11.85
CA ALA A 838 32.16 26.79 -13.16
C ALA A 838 31.03 25.75 -13.32
N TYR A 839 29.88 26.18 -13.87
CA TYR A 839 28.73 25.32 -14.06
C TYR A 839 29.02 24.22 -15.10
N ILE A 840 29.08 22.96 -14.64
CA ILE A 840 29.64 21.85 -15.41
C ILE A 840 28.80 21.41 -16.61
N ASN A 841 27.48 21.65 -16.54
CA ASN A 841 26.50 21.26 -17.56
C ASN A 841 26.21 22.38 -18.57
N ALA A 842 27.02 23.43 -18.60
CA ALA A 842 26.87 24.48 -19.59
C ALA A 842 27.10 23.91 -21.01
N TYR A 843 26.21 24.24 -21.95
CA TYR A 843 26.28 23.77 -23.34
C TYR A 843 26.39 24.95 -24.31
N ASN A 844 27.01 24.70 -25.47
CA ASN A 844 27.12 25.70 -26.54
C ASN A 844 25.87 25.71 -27.44
N ARG A 845 25.84 26.62 -28.41
CA ARG A 845 24.77 26.74 -29.43
C ARG A 845 24.46 25.48 -30.24
N PHE A 846 25.30 24.45 -30.17
CA PHE A 846 25.10 23.16 -30.83
C PHE A 846 24.66 22.06 -29.85
N GLY A 847 24.27 22.42 -28.62
CA GLY A 847 23.87 21.48 -27.56
C GLY A 847 25.02 20.71 -26.91
N ASN A 848 26.28 20.98 -27.30
CA ASN A 848 27.43 20.23 -26.78
C ASN A 848 27.94 20.85 -25.47
N THR A 849 28.07 20.02 -24.43
CA THR A 849 28.74 20.36 -23.16
C THR A 849 30.26 20.18 -23.25
N SER A 850 31.01 20.64 -22.23
CA SER A 850 32.47 20.44 -22.15
C SER A 850 32.87 18.98 -22.20
N LEU A 851 32.04 18.08 -21.66
CA LEU A 851 32.25 16.64 -21.76
C LEU A 851 32.13 16.16 -23.22
N HIS A 852 31.07 16.56 -23.95
CA HIS A 852 30.91 16.19 -25.37
C HIS A 852 32.12 16.60 -26.24
N LEU A 853 32.70 17.77 -25.98
CA LEU A 853 33.90 18.24 -26.70
C LEU A 853 35.15 17.43 -26.33
N ALA A 854 35.34 17.11 -25.04
CA ALA A 854 36.46 16.32 -24.56
C ALA A 854 36.43 14.88 -25.11
N THR A 855 35.24 14.26 -25.14
CA THR A 855 35.05 12.90 -25.69
C THR A 855 35.23 12.89 -27.21
N LYS A 856 34.68 13.88 -27.93
CA LYS A 856 34.79 13.96 -29.40
C LYS A 856 36.24 14.11 -29.87
N ARG A 857 37.10 14.74 -29.07
CA ARG A 857 38.52 14.97 -29.41
C ARG A 857 39.46 13.91 -28.84
N GLY A 858 38.97 12.99 -28.02
CA GLY A 858 39.77 11.87 -27.51
C GLY A 858 40.76 12.24 -26.41
N HIS A 859 40.40 13.14 -25.48
CA HIS A 859 41.26 13.57 -24.37
C HIS A 859 40.81 12.97 -23.02
N PRO A 860 41.26 11.74 -22.68
CA PRO A 860 40.77 11.01 -21.51
C PRO A 860 41.05 11.72 -20.19
N GLU A 861 42.19 12.43 -20.09
CA GLU A 861 42.57 13.13 -18.86
C GLU A 861 41.60 14.27 -18.50
N ILE A 862 41.03 14.95 -19.50
CA ILE A 862 40.03 16.03 -19.35
C ILE A 862 38.65 15.45 -19.05
N VAL A 863 38.34 14.29 -19.63
CA VAL A 863 37.14 13.51 -19.35
C VAL A 863 37.14 13.08 -17.88
N ASP A 864 38.24 12.49 -17.40
CA ASP A 864 38.39 12.04 -16.00
C ASP A 864 38.19 13.20 -15.00
N ILE A 865 38.75 14.37 -15.30
CA ILE A 865 38.62 15.58 -14.47
C ILE A 865 37.16 16.08 -14.40
N LEU A 866 36.41 15.99 -15.50
CA LEU A 866 35.02 16.43 -15.55
C LEU A 866 34.06 15.46 -14.83
N ILE A 867 34.42 14.18 -14.73
CA ILE A 867 33.55 13.17 -14.12
C ILE A 867 33.75 13.05 -12.60
N GLN A 868 34.93 13.39 -12.07
CA GLN A 868 35.23 13.31 -10.63
C GLN A 868 34.41 14.26 -9.71
N ASN A 869 33.61 15.21 -10.22
CA ASN A 869 32.87 16.20 -9.40
C ASN A 869 31.37 15.85 -9.17
N VAL A 870 31.15 14.74 -8.47
CA VAL A 870 30.07 14.36 -7.49
C VAL A 870 28.56 14.49 -7.83
N ILE A 871 28.05 15.43 -8.64
CA ILE A 871 26.59 15.47 -8.97
C ILE A 871 26.25 14.51 -10.14
N SER A 872 27.26 13.99 -10.85
CA SER A 872 27.07 12.99 -11.91
C SER A 872 27.02 11.54 -11.39
N LEU A 873 27.68 11.24 -10.26
CA LEU A 873 27.88 9.85 -9.82
C LEU A 873 26.56 9.14 -9.49
N ALA A 874 25.66 9.78 -8.74
CA ALA A 874 24.34 9.22 -8.42
C ALA A 874 23.49 8.97 -9.68
N SER A 875 23.51 9.91 -10.63
CA SER A 875 22.80 9.77 -11.90
C SER A 875 23.40 8.68 -12.80
N ILE A 876 24.72 8.50 -12.78
CA ILE A 876 25.43 7.47 -13.55
C ILE A 876 25.23 6.08 -12.91
N VAL A 877 25.29 5.99 -11.57
CA VAL A 877 25.00 4.76 -10.81
C VAL A 877 23.57 4.30 -11.08
N ALA A 878 22.59 5.20 -11.03
CA ALA A 878 21.22 4.90 -11.39
C ALA A 878 21.07 4.45 -12.86
N ALA A 879 21.78 5.09 -13.80
CA ALA A 879 21.77 4.70 -15.21
C ALA A 879 22.38 3.30 -15.46
N HIS A 880 23.24 2.83 -14.55
CA HIS A 880 23.83 1.49 -14.54
C HIS A 880 23.00 0.49 -13.70
N GLY A 881 21.81 0.89 -13.23
CA GLY A 881 20.88 0.05 -12.46
C GLY A 881 21.30 -0.16 -11.01
N GLY A 882 22.22 0.65 -10.49
CA GLY A 882 22.62 0.65 -9.09
C GLY A 882 21.84 1.67 -8.25
N VAL A 883 21.85 1.48 -6.93
CA VAL A 883 21.27 2.41 -5.95
C VAL A 883 22.37 2.79 -4.96
N ILE A 884 22.45 4.07 -4.60
CA ILE A 884 23.33 4.52 -3.52
C ILE A 884 22.59 4.31 -2.20
N CYS A 885 23.17 3.48 -1.32
CA CYS A 885 22.61 3.22 0.00
C CYS A 885 23.25 4.15 1.05
N GLU A 886 22.46 4.62 2.02
CA GLU A 886 22.97 5.42 3.15
C GLU A 886 23.87 4.60 4.10
N LYS A 887 23.73 3.27 4.07
CA LYS A 887 24.56 2.32 4.83
C LYS A 887 24.93 1.14 3.96
N PHE A 888 26.10 0.55 4.22
CA PHE A 888 26.57 -0.62 3.49
C PHE A 888 25.70 -1.84 3.83
N PRO A 889 25.14 -2.56 2.84
CA PRO A 889 24.23 -3.69 3.06
C PRO A 889 24.95 -4.90 3.67
N GLU A 890 24.25 -5.63 4.53
CA GLU A 890 24.77 -6.84 5.17
C GLU A 890 24.75 -8.02 4.20
N LYS A 891 25.92 -8.63 3.95
CA LYS A 891 26.11 -9.73 2.98
C LYS A 891 25.16 -10.91 3.22
N GLN A 892 24.84 -11.19 4.48
CA GLN A 892 23.97 -12.30 4.92
C GLN A 892 22.53 -12.22 4.40
N ASN A 893 22.09 -11.05 3.93
CA ASN A 893 20.73 -10.87 3.41
C ASN A 893 20.62 -11.24 1.92
N PHE A 894 21.72 -11.63 1.26
CA PHE A 894 21.79 -11.85 -0.18
C PHE A 894 22.27 -13.24 -0.53
N ASN A 895 21.70 -13.82 -1.60
CA ASN A 895 22.06 -15.19 -2.01
C ASN A 895 23.49 -15.21 -2.55
N SER A 896 24.27 -16.21 -2.13
CA SER A 896 25.61 -16.43 -2.68
C SER A 896 25.53 -16.64 -4.19
N GLY A 897 26.43 -16.01 -4.94
CA GLY A 897 26.43 -16.06 -6.40
C GLY A 897 25.44 -15.10 -7.09
N PHE A 898 24.63 -14.32 -6.35
CA PHE A 898 23.81 -13.26 -6.93
C PHE A 898 24.70 -12.26 -7.71
N ARG A 899 24.24 -11.87 -8.91
CA ARG A 899 24.92 -10.90 -9.77
C ARG A 899 23.92 -9.85 -10.28
N PRO A 900 24.29 -8.55 -10.28
CA PRO A 900 23.42 -7.49 -10.79
C PRO A 900 23.02 -7.71 -12.25
N TYR A 901 21.76 -7.39 -12.58
CA TYR A 901 21.22 -7.60 -13.92
C TYR A 901 22.04 -6.93 -15.03
N LEU A 902 22.54 -5.70 -14.82
CA LEU A 902 23.30 -4.94 -15.82
C LEU A 902 24.82 -5.20 -15.78
N HIS A 903 25.31 -5.89 -14.74
CA HIS A 903 26.73 -6.16 -14.54
C HIS A 903 26.93 -7.60 -14.03
N VAL A 904 26.58 -8.58 -14.87
CA VAL A 904 26.57 -10.01 -14.50
C VAL A 904 27.94 -10.58 -14.08
N GLU A 905 29.04 -9.93 -14.44
CA GLU A 905 30.41 -10.35 -14.14
C GLU A 905 30.99 -9.75 -12.86
N THR A 906 30.28 -8.83 -12.21
CA THR A 906 30.75 -8.15 -10.99
C THR A 906 29.91 -8.54 -9.79
N GLY A 907 30.53 -8.59 -8.61
CA GLY A 907 29.80 -8.73 -7.34
C GLY A 907 28.87 -7.53 -7.09
N PRO A 908 27.71 -7.73 -6.45
CA PRO A 908 26.71 -6.68 -6.22
C PRO A 908 27.17 -5.56 -5.29
N PHE A 909 28.17 -5.79 -4.43
CA PHE A 909 28.64 -4.79 -3.48
C PHE A 909 29.94 -4.14 -3.92
N PHE A 910 29.88 -2.84 -4.21
CA PHE A 910 31.05 -2.08 -4.65
C PHE A 910 31.77 -1.47 -3.44
N VAL A 911 33.02 -1.89 -3.21
CA VAL A 911 33.88 -1.31 -2.17
C VAL A 911 34.86 -0.37 -2.86
N ILE A 912 34.65 0.92 -2.63
CA ILE A 912 35.44 2.00 -3.24
C ILE A 912 36.46 2.49 -2.21
N HIS A 913 37.73 2.55 -2.59
CA HIS A 913 38.81 2.95 -1.67
C HIS A 913 39.85 3.87 -2.33
N ASP A 914 40.68 4.50 -1.49
CA ASP A 914 41.69 5.49 -1.89
C ASP A 914 43.04 4.86 -2.32
N GLY A 915 43.11 3.52 -2.39
CA GLY A 915 44.32 2.76 -2.71
C GLY A 915 45.29 2.52 -1.55
N LYS A 916 45.01 3.02 -0.34
CA LYS A 916 45.96 2.93 0.80
C LYS A 916 45.61 1.87 1.84
N ILE A 917 44.43 1.26 1.74
CA ILE A 917 43.90 0.28 2.68
C ILE A 917 44.06 -1.12 2.10
N ASP A 918 44.51 -2.06 2.93
CA ASP A 918 44.51 -3.49 2.59
C ASP A 918 43.07 -4.03 2.62
N LEU A 919 42.64 -4.58 1.48
CA LEU A 919 41.29 -5.08 1.25
C LEU A 919 41.32 -6.53 0.71
N GLU A 920 42.39 -7.29 0.99
CA GLU A 920 42.49 -8.69 0.57
C GLU A 920 41.29 -9.53 1.01
N ILE A 921 40.73 -9.26 2.19
CA ILE A 921 39.54 -9.96 2.70
C ILE A 921 38.31 -9.84 1.79
N TYR A 922 38.18 -8.72 1.05
CA TYR A 922 37.07 -8.50 0.12
C TYR A 922 37.41 -9.00 -1.29
N LYS A 923 38.69 -8.94 -1.67
CA LYS A 923 39.17 -9.46 -2.96
C LYS A 923 39.16 -10.98 -3.02
N ASN A 924 39.41 -11.63 -1.89
CA ASN A 924 39.44 -13.08 -1.74
C ASN A 924 38.11 -13.66 -1.22
N ASP A 925 37.02 -12.90 -1.33
CA ASP A 925 35.69 -13.35 -0.91
C ASP A 925 35.26 -14.61 -1.70
N PRO A 926 35.04 -15.75 -1.04
CA PRO A 926 34.76 -17.02 -1.73
C PRO A 926 33.45 -17.01 -2.52
N ASP A 927 32.52 -16.13 -2.17
CA ASP A 927 31.22 -15.97 -2.84
C ASP A 927 31.27 -14.97 -4.03
N GLY A 928 32.39 -14.24 -4.16
CA GLY A 928 32.58 -13.20 -5.17
C GLY A 928 31.52 -12.10 -5.11
N MET A 929 31.06 -11.74 -3.90
CA MET A 929 29.98 -10.76 -3.68
C MET A 929 30.48 -9.31 -3.71
N TYR A 930 31.79 -9.11 -3.57
CA TYR A 930 32.41 -7.80 -3.56
C TYR A 930 33.13 -7.47 -4.86
N SER A 931 32.95 -6.23 -5.31
CA SER A 931 33.70 -5.61 -6.38
C SER A 931 34.56 -4.51 -5.78
N VAL A 932 35.84 -4.80 -5.54
CA VAL A 932 36.79 -3.86 -4.93
C VAL A 932 37.48 -3.07 -6.03
N MET A 933 37.45 -1.75 -5.93
CA MET A 933 38.09 -0.87 -6.88
C MET A 933 38.48 0.46 -6.25
N THR A 934 39.55 1.06 -6.76
CA THR A 934 39.92 2.42 -6.41
C THR A 934 38.86 3.41 -6.92
N GLU A 935 38.81 4.61 -6.33
CA GLU A 935 37.94 5.69 -6.83
C GLU A 935 38.11 5.94 -8.34
N THR A 936 39.34 5.82 -8.85
CA THR A 936 39.64 6.02 -10.27
C THR A 936 39.10 4.88 -11.13
N GLU A 937 39.28 3.63 -10.70
CA GLU A 937 38.76 2.44 -11.38
C GLU A 937 37.23 2.42 -11.39
N PHE A 938 36.58 2.85 -10.30
CA PHE A 938 35.13 2.97 -10.23
C PHE A 938 34.59 3.98 -11.23
N VAL A 939 35.23 5.15 -11.33
CA VAL A 939 34.86 6.17 -12.32
C VAL A 939 35.05 5.63 -13.74
N HIS A 940 36.16 4.96 -14.04
CA HIS A 940 36.40 4.34 -15.35
C HIS A 940 35.37 3.26 -15.68
N PHE A 941 35.01 2.42 -14.71
CA PHE A 941 33.98 1.38 -14.84
C PHE A 941 32.62 1.97 -15.19
N MET A 942 32.20 3.01 -14.46
CA MET A 942 30.92 3.70 -14.67
C MET A 942 30.87 4.45 -16.01
N LEU A 943 31.96 5.05 -16.44
CA LEU A 943 32.02 5.75 -17.73
C LEU A 943 32.15 4.84 -18.93
N GLY A 944 32.78 3.68 -18.76
CA GLY A 944 33.02 2.73 -19.83
C GLY A 944 31.74 2.16 -20.45
N ARG A 945 30.61 2.22 -19.72
CA ARG A 945 29.28 1.70 -20.15
C ARG A 945 29.32 0.27 -20.70
N LYS A 946 30.29 -0.54 -20.29
CA LYS A 946 30.47 -1.94 -20.69
C LYS A 946 29.47 -2.84 -19.93
N ILE A 947 28.18 -2.54 -20.09
CA ILE A 947 27.05 -3.26 -19.46
C ILE A 947 26.96 -4.65 -20.06
N LYS A 948 27.07 -5.67 -19.22
CA LYS A 948 26.85 -7.07 -19.59
C LYS A 948 25.61 -7.57 -18.89
N ARG A 949 24.51 -7.61 -19.65
CA ARG A 949 23.21 -8.02 -19.14
C ARG A 949 23.20 -9.51 -18.81
N ASN A 950 22.60 -9.87 -17.68
CA ASN A 950 22.31 -11.25 -17.36
C ASN A 950 21.27 -11.80 -18.35
N LYS A 951 21.65 -12.83 -19.11
CA LYS A 951 20.78 -13.53 -20.08
C LYS A 951 20.26 -14.88 -19.57
N SER A 952 20.55 -15.23 -18.32
CA SER A 952 20.03 -16.46 -17.71
C SER A 952 18.51 -16.41 -17.64
N HIS A 953 17.85 -17.52 -17.99
CA HIS A 953 16.40 -17.66 -17.84
C HIS A 953 15.99 -17.92 -16.37
N ASN A 954 16.94 -18.26 -15.51
CA ASN A 954 16.79 -18.41 -14.05
C ASN A 954 17.92 -17.65 -13.35
N PRO A 955 17.82 -16.32 -13.15
CA PRO A 955 18.78 -15.58 -12.34
C PRO A 955 18.62 -15.98 -10.86
N ILE A 956 19.74 -16.07 -10.14
CA ILE A 956 19.72 -16.24 -8.67
C ILE A 956 19.03 -15.00 -8.06
N PRO A 957 17.98 -15.16 -7.24
CA PRO A 957 17.30 -14.03 -6.59
C PRO A 957 18.25 -13.21 -5.72
N ALA A 958 18.00 -11.91 -5.57
CA ALA A 958 18.90 -11.02 -4.84
C ALA A 958 18.91 -11.30 -3.33
N LEU A 959 17.73 -11.52 -2.73
CA LEU A 959 17.55 -11.71 -1.31
C LEU A 959 17.39 -13.19 -0.98
N ASN A 960 17.88 -13.61 0.18
CA ASN A 960 17.64 -14.94 0.71
C ASN A 960 16.13 -15.08 1.00
N ASP A 961 15.50 -16.21 0.61
CA ASP A 961 14.08 -16.50 0.86
C ASP A 961 13.75 -16.75 2.36
N LEU A 962 14.44 -16.04 3.26
CA LEU A 962 14.18 -15.99 4.69
C LEU A 962 13.57 -14.63 5.04
N GLU A 963 12.30 -14.46 4.65
CA GLU A 963 11.19 -13.79 5.35
C GLU A 963 10.13 -13.30 4.34
N ASP A 964 8.88 -13.62 4.66
CA ASP A 964 7.63 -13.19 3.99
C ASP A 964 7.46 -11.67 3.87
#